data_AF-A0A8R7R852-F1
#
_entry.id   AF-A0A8R7R852-F1
#
_cell.length_a   1.000
_cell.length_b   1.000
_cell.length_c   1.000
_cell.angle_alpha   90.00
_cell.angle_beta   90.00
_cell.angle_gamma   90.00
#
_symmetry.space_group_name_H-M   'P 1'
#
loop_
_entity.id
_entity.type
_entity.pdbx_description
1 polymer ?
#
loop_
_entity_poly.entity_id
_entity_poly.type
_entity_poly.pdbx_seq_one_letter_code
_entity_poly.pdbx_strand_id
1 'polypeptide(L)'
;MALQGINLPLAFTGQETIWQKVFQRYNISKSDLDDFFGGPAFLSWSRMANMHGWGGPLPQTWLDDQLTLQKKILSRMYAFGMSPVLPAFSGNIPAALKLKFPSAKVTHLGNWFTVDSNPRWCCTYLLDASDPLYVEIGKLFIEEQIREYGRTSHVYNCDTFDENTPPLSDPNYISSLGAATFRAMQSGDDDAIWLMQGWLFTYDPFWEPPQMKALLHSVPVGRMIVLDLYAEVKPVWINSDQFYGVPYIWCMLHNFAADFEMYGILDAVASGPIDARLSEKSTMVGVGMSMEGIEQNPIVYDLMSEMGFHHRQVDLQVWVETYPTRRYGKSVVGLQDAWRILHQTLYNCTDGKNDKNRDVIVAFPDVEPFVIQTPGLCTRTSKNYSTMSSENSVVRDASNDAYDQPHIWYDTIAVIHALELFLEYGDEVSDSNTFRYDLVDLTRQALAKYANQIFLKIIQGYKSNNINQVTTLCERFLNIVEDLDVLLASHEGFLLGPWLESAKGLARDHEQEIQYEWNARTQITMWFDNTETKASLLRDYANKYWSGLLRDYYGPRAAIYFKHLISSLKKNEPFALEEWRREWISLTNNWQSDMKVFTTTATGDTLNISRALYIKYLRNADSLGLDGMDSFGKPASL
;
A
#
# COMPACT_ATOMS: atom_id res chain seq x y z
N MET A 1 8.98 -17.87 3.14
CA MET A 1 8.10 -18.68 2.27
C MET A 1 8.08 -20.14 2.67
N ALA A 2 9.08 -20.96 2.33
CA ALA A 2 9.04 -22.42 2.60
C ALA A 2 8.85 -22.77 4.09
N LEU A 3 9.58 -22.10 5.00
CA LEU A 3 9.42 -22.30 6.45
C LEU A 3 8.02 -21.95 6.98
N GLN A 4 7.30 -21.09 6.26
CA GLN A 4 5.95 -20.63 6.60
C GLN A 4 4.86 -21.41 5.85
N GLY A 5 5.19 -22.54 5.22
CA GLY A 5 4.22 -23.40 4.53
C GLY A 5 3.68 -22.87 3.20
N ILE A 6 4.20 -21.77 2.66
CA ILE A 6 3.74 -21.21 1.38
C ILE A 6 4.02 -22.19 0.24
N ASN A 7 2.97 -22.58 -0.50
CA ASN A 7 3.05 -23.50 -1.63
C ASN A 7 2.47 -22.96 -2.96
N LEU A 8 1.78 -21.82 -2.96
CA LEU A 8 1.18 -21.22 -4.18
C LEU A 8 1.61 -19.75 -4.37
N PRO A 9 2.90 -19.46 -4.62
CA PRO A 9 3.37 -18.09 -4.75
C PRO A 9 3.21 -17.50 -6.16
N LEU A 10 2.94 -16.19 -6.25
CA LEU A 10 3.04 -15.44 -7.51
C LEU A 10 4.49 -15.42 -8.01
N ALA A 11 4.69 -15.60 -9.32
CA ALA A 11 6.01 -15.56 -9.97
C ALA A 11 5.95 -14.71 -11.25
N PHE A 12 5.93 -13.39 -11.08
CA PHE A 12 5.69 -12.41 -12.16
C PHE A 12 6.99 -11.79 -12.73
N THR A 13 8.15 -12.13 -12.18
CA THR A 13 9.45 -11.60 -12.58
C THR A 13 9.71 -11.85 -14.07
N GLY A 14 10.13 -10.80 -14.80
CA GLY A 14 10.54 -10.92 -16.21
C GLY A 14 9.41 -11.15 -17.23
N GLN A 15 8.13 -10.96 -16.86
CA GLN A 15 7.02 -11.14 -17.80
C GLN A 15 7.07 -10.18 -19.00
N GLU A 16 7.70 -9.01 -18.83
CA GLU A 16 7.88 -8.03 -19.91
C GLU A 16 8.67 -8.63 -21.09
N THR A 17 9.60 -9.56 -20.81
CA THR A 17 10.36 -10.29 -21.83
C THR A 17 9.49 -11.27 -22.61
N ILE A 18 8.50 -11.88 -21.95
CA ILE A 18 7.51 -12.73 -22.61
C ILE A 18 6.64 -11.87 -23.53
N TRP A 19 6.16 -10.73 -23.04
CA TRP A 19 5.41 -9.77 -23.86
C TRP A 19 6.18 -9.28 -25.08
N GLN A 20 7.46 -8.93 -24.90
CA GLN A 20 8.33 -8.53 -26.01
C GLN A 20 8.37 -9.61 -27.09
N LYS A 21 8.57 -10.89 -26.72
CA LYS A 21 8.62 -12.02 -27.66
C LYS A 21 7.29 -12.28 -28.36
N VAL A 22 6.18 -12.16 -27.65
CA VAL A 22 4.83 -12.28 -28.24
C VAL A 22 4.59 -11.18 -29.25
N PHE A 23 4.84 -9.92 -28.89
CA PHE A 23 4.58 -8.77 -29.78
C PHE A 23 5.52 -8.72 -30.99
N GLN A 24 6.74 -9.25 -30.87
CA GLN A 24 7.64 -9.44 -32.03
C GLN A 24 7.01 -10.30 -33.14
N ARG A 25 6.14 -11.28 -32.80
CA ARG A 25 5.42 -12.09 -33.82
C ARG A 25 4.43 -11.27 -34.64
N TYR A 26 4.03 -10.11 -34.13
CA TYR A 26 3.20 -9.13 -34.82
C TYR A 26 4.02 -8.03 -35.50
N ASN A 27 5.34 -8.22 -35.67
CA ASN A 27 6.28 -7.22 -36.19
C ASN A 27 6.31 -5.92 -35.38
N ILE A 28 6.00 -5.96 -34.08
CA ILE A 28 6.15 -4.83 -33.15
C ILE A 28 7.61 -4.81 -32.72
N SER A 29 8.28 -3.67 -32.93
CA SER A 29 9.68 -3.47 -32.58
C SER A 29 9.87 -3.24 -31.09
N LYS A 30 11.12 -3.25 -30.63
CA LYS A 30 11.43 -2.90 -29.23
C LYS A 30 10.98 -1.47 -28.90
N SER A 31 11.28 -0.50 -29.76
CA SER A 31 10.92 0.91 -29.55
C SER A 31 9.42 1.16 -29.56
N ASP A 32 8.64 0.31 -30.24
CA ASP A 32 7.17 0.37 -30.20
C ASP A 32 6.60 0.03 -28.81
N LEU A 33 7.42 -0.54 -27.91
CA LEU A 33 7.05 -0.89 -26.54
C LEU A 33 7.61 0.10 -25.49
N ASP A 34 8.36 1.13 -25.91
CA ASP A 34 8.98 2.10 -24.99
C ASP A 34 7.95 2.84 -24.12
N ASP A 35 6.73 3.02 -24.64
CA ASP A 35 5.59 3.64 -23.94
C ASP A 35 4.60 2.61 -23.37
N PHE A 36 4.87 1.30 -23.50
CA PHE A 36 3.93 0.27 -23.03
C PHE A 36 4.22 -0.17 -21.59
N PHE A 37 5.48 -0.45 -21.27
CA PHE A 37 5.86 -0.88 -19.93
C PHE A 37 6.11 0.32 -19.00
N GLY A 38 5.71 0.18 -17.73
CA GLY A 38 6.17 1.10 -16.68
C GLY A 38 7.66 0.88 -16.35
N GLY A 39 8.24 1.82 -15.61
CA GLY A 39 9.56 1.67 -15.00
C GLY A 39 9.56 0.61 -13.90
N PRO A 40 10.74 0.17 -13.43
CA PRO A 40 10.89 -0.94 -12.49
C PRO A 40 9.99 -0.89 -11.26
N ALA A 41 9.79 0.30 -10.67
CA ALA A 41 9.00 0.49 -9.46
C ALA A 41 7.48 0.55 -9.71
N PHE A 42 7.05 0.64 -10.96
CA PHE A 42 5.64 0.84 -11.34
C PHE A 42 5.04 -0.34 -12.10
N LEU A 43 5.78 -1.45 -12.17
CA LEU A 43 5.39 -2.61 -12.96
C LEU A 43 4.06 -3.22 -12.51
N SER A 44 3.76 -3.26 -11.21
CA SER A 44 2.49 -3.81 -10.69
C SER A 44 1.28 -3.16 -11.36
N TRP A 45 1.20 -1.83 -11.34
CA TRP A 45 0.08 -1.08 -11.93
C TRP A 45 0.10 -1.11 -13.47
N SER A 46 1.29 -1.17 -14.10
CA SER A 46 1.35 -1.33 -15.56
C SER A 46 0.83 -2.70 -16.03
N ARG A 47 1.09 -3.76 -15.26
CA ARG A 47 0.61 -5.14 -15.53
C ARG A 47 -0.89 -5.27 -15.32
N MET A 48 -1.44 -4.54 -14.35
CA MET A 48 -2.87 -4.41 -14.09
C MET A 48 -3.56 -3.39 -15.02
N ALA A 49 -2.83 -2.87 -16.04
CA ALA A 49 -3.33 -1.97 -17.06
C ALA A 49 -3.80 -0.59 -16.56
N ASN A 50 -3.42 -0.20 -15.34
CA ASN A 50 -3.76 1.10 -14.80
C ASN A 50 -2.94 2.23 -15.45
N MET A 51 -1.70 1.93 -15.81
CA MET A 51 -0.76 2.91 -16.38
C MET A 51 0.15 2.31 -17.47
N HIS A 52 0.81 3.17 -18.23
CA HIS A 52 1.84 2.79 -19.20
C HIS A 52 2.95 3.86 -19.26
N GLY A 53 4.16 3.47 -19.65
CA GLY A 53 5.30 4.37 -19.90
C GLY A 53 5.94 5.06 -18.68
N TRP A 54 5.19 5.29 -17.59
CA TRP A 54 5.66 6.04 -16.42
C TRP A 54 6.89 5.40 -15.77
N GLY A 55 7.98 6.17 -15.64
CA GLY A 55 9.27 5.72 -15.11
C GLY A 55 10.11 4.86 -16.07
N GLY A 56 9.59 4.53 -17.26
CA GLY A 56 10.28 3.82 -18.32
C GLY A 56 11.15 4.76 -19.19
N PRO A 57 11.62 4.27 -20.37
CA PRO A 57 11.45 2.91 -20.88
C PRO A 57 12.34 1.90 -20.15
N LEU A 58 11.99 0.61 -20.23
CA LEU A 58 12.85 -0.47 -19.71
C LEU A 58 13.98 -0.82 -20.70
N PRO A 59 15.25 -0.83 -20.27
CA PRO A 59 16.35 -1.25 -21.13
C PRO A 59 16.31 -2.76 -21.40
N GLN A 60 16.96 -3.22 -22.48
CA GLN A 60 16.99 -4.66 -22.78
C GLN A 60 17.70 -5.46 -21.69
N THR A 61 18.70 -4.86 -21.04
CA THR A 61 19.41 -5.44 -19.89
C THR A 61 18.46 -5.83 -18.77
N TRP A 62 17.44 -5.00 -18.49
CA TRP A 62 16.39 -5.34 -17.52
C TRP A 62 15.64 -6.61 -17.94
N LEU A 63 15.16 -6.66 -19.19
CA LEU A 63 14.40 -7.80 -19.70
C LEU A 63 15.21 -9.10 -19.62
N ASP A 64 16.48 -9.06 -19.99
CA ASP A 64 17.37 -10.22 -20.00
C ASP A 64 17.72 -10.69 -18.58
N ASP A 65 18.02 -9.75 -17.67
CA ASP A 65 18.35 -10.03 -16.27
C ASP A 65 17.14 -10.57 -15.51
N GLN A 66 15.95 -9.98 -15.70
CA GLN A 66 14.72 -10.43 -15.06
C GLN A 66 14.26 -11.80 -15.58
N LEU A 67 14.43 -12.09 -16.88
CA LEU A 67 14.17 -13.42 -17.42
C LEU A 67 15.10 -14.47 -16.78
N THR A 68 16.37 -14.13 -16.61
CA THR A 68 17.36 -15.00 -15.95
C THR A 68 17.00 -15.23 -14.48
N LEU A 69 16.59 -14.19 -13.77
CA LEU A 69 16.16 -14.27 -12.37
C LEU A 69 14.92 -15.14 -12.22
N GLN A 70 13.90 -14.96 -13.08
CA GLN A 70 12.67 -15.75 -13.04
C GLN A 70 12.94 -17.24 -13.20
N LYS A 71 13.82 -17.64 -14.12
CA LYS A 71 14.20 -19.05 -14.29
C LYS A 71 14.83 -19.63 -13.01
N LYS A 72 15.60 -18.83 -12.25
CA LYS A 72 16.16 -19.23 -10.95
C LYS A 72 15.07 -19.32 -9.87
N ILE A 73 14.15 -18.35 -9.83
CA ILE A 73 13.02 -18.34 -8.89
C ILE A 73 12.15 -19.58 -9.07
N LEU A 74 11.69 -19.84 -10.31
CA LEU A 74 10.86 -20.99 -10.63
C LEU A 74 11.56 -22.32 -10.28
N SER A 75 12.85 -22.46 -10.65
CA SER A 75 13.64 -23.63 -10.28
C SER A 75 13.66 -23.87 -8.77
N ARG A 76 13.84 -22.82 -7.97
CA ARG A 76 13.84 -22.93 -6.50
C ARG A 76 12.45 -23.24 -5.94
N MET A 77 11.40 -22.61 -6.46
CA MET A 77 10.02 -22.88 -6.06
C MET A 77 9.64 -24.35 -6.31
N TYR A 78 9.93 -24.87 -7.51
CA TYR A 78 9.69 -26.28 -7.84
C TYR A 78 10.52 -27.23 -6.97
N ALA A 79 11.76 -26.88 -6.63
CA ALA A 79 12.59 -27.70 -5.73
C ALA A 79 12.00 -27.82 -4.32
N PHE A 80 11.22 -26.83 -3.86
CA PHE A 80 10.48 -26.88 -2.61
C PHE A 80 9.07 -27.50 -2.74
N GLY A 81 8.68 -27.95 -3.93
CA GLY A 81 7.33 -28.48 -4.18
C GLY A 81 6.24 -27.41 -4.22
N MET A 82 6.61 -26.14 -4.44
CA MET A 82 5.65 -25.06 -4.66
C MET A 82 5.07 -25.14 -6.07
N SER A 83 3.88 -24.57 -6.25
CA SER A 83 3.18 -24.34 -7.51
C SER A 83 3.21 -22.85 -7.85
N PRO A 84 4.21 -22.35 -8.61
CA PRO A 84 4.22 -20.95 -8.99
C PRO A 84 3.02 -20.57 -9.84
N VAL A 85 2.41 -19.42 -9.53
CA VAL A 85 1.37 -18.80 -10.33
C VAL A 85 2.01 -17.88 -11.35
N LEU A 86 1.78 -18.14 -12.62
CA LEU A 86 2.33 -17.38 -13.74
C LEU A 86 1.32 -16.32 -14.23
N PRO A 87 1.76 -15.20 -14.84
CA PRO A 87 0.85 -14.23 -15.42
C PRO A 87 0.09 -14.80 -16.62
N ALA A 88 -1.02 -14.16 -16.99
CA ALA A 88 -1.77 -14.39 -18.21
C ALA A 88 -2.25 -13.08 -18.85
N PHE A 89 -2.80 -13.16 -20.06
CA PHE A 89 -3.31 -12.01 -20.78
C PHE A 89 -4.68 -11.56 -20.28
N SER A 90 -4.79 -10.29 -19.88
CA SER A 90 -6.04 -9.65 -19.43
C SER A 90 -6.70 -8.73 -20.46
N GLY A 91 -6.12 -8.57 -21.65
CA GLY A 91 -6.67 -7.69 -22.71
C GLY A 91 -5.87 -6.42 -22.98
N ASN A 92 -4.93 -6.03 -22.11
CA ASN A 92 -4.12 -4.82 -22.26
C ASN A 92 -3.10 -4.95 -23.40
N ILE A 93 -3.07 -4.00 -24.34
CA ILE A 93 -2.22 -4.05 -25.53
C ILE A 93 -1.45 -2.74 -25.76
N PRO A 94 -0.28 -2.78 -26.43
CA PRO A 94 0.44 -1.57 -26.82
C PRO A 94 -0.29 -0.83 -27.95
N ALA A 95 -0.13 0.50 -28.00
CA ALA A 95 -0.67 1.34 -29.07
C ALA A 95 -0.27 0.86 -30.48
N ALA A 96 0.95 0.35 -30.63
CA ALA A 96 1.47 -0.19 -31.88
C ALA A 96 0.66 -1.38 -32.41
N LEU A 97 0.04 -2.19 -31.54
CA LEU A 97 -0.81 -3.29 -31.97
C LEU A 97 -2.09 -2.76 -32.62
N LYS A 98 -2.70 -1.71 -32.05
CA LYS A 98 -3.89 -1.06 -32.64
C LYS A 98 -3.57 -0.44 -34.01
N LEU A 99 -2.39 0.14 -34.18
CA LEU A 99 -1.96 0.69 -35.47
C LEU A 99 -1.79 -0.40 -36.54
N LYS A 100 -1.29 -1.58 -36.15
CA LYS A 100 -1.13 -2.73 -37.07
C LYS A 100 -2.45 -3.42 -37.40
N PHE A 101 -3.37 -3.47 -36.45
CA PHE A 101 -4.69 -4.11 -36.58
C PHE A 101 -5.79 -3.07 -36.42
N PRO A 102 -5.99 -2.16 -37.41
CA PRO A 102 -6.95 -1.07 -37.28
C PRO A 102 -8.40 -1.57 -37.13
N SER A 103 -8.72 -2.74 -37.68
CA SER A 103 -10.02 -3.40 -37.56
C SER A 103 -10.25 -4.10 -36.22
N ALA A 104 -9.23 -4.25 -35.37
CA ALA A 104 -9.38 -4.85 -34.06
C ALA A 104 -10.31 -4.00 -33.19
N LYS A 105 -11.21 -4.65 -32.47
CA LYS A 105 -12.11 -4.03 -31.51
C LYS A 105 -11.33 -3.66 -30.26
N VAL A 106 -10.97 -2.39 -30.16
CA VAL A 106 -10.15 -1.87 -29.07
C VAL A 106 -10.85 -0.67 -28.46
N THR A 107 -10.96 -0.66 -27.14
CA THR A 107 -11.44 0.45 -26.33
C THR A 107 -10.30 1.01 -25.48
N HIS A 108 -10.57 2.05 -24.69
CA HIS A 108 -9.64 2.56 -23.69
C HIS A 108 -10.20 2.28 -22.29
N LEU A 109 -9.30 1.96 -21.36
CA LEU A 109 -9.63 2.00 -19.93
C LEU A 109 -9.82 3.46 -19.48
N GLY A 110 -10.47 3.62 -18.32
CA GLY A 110 -10.74 4.93 -17.73
C GLY A 110 -9.50 5.66 -17.25
N ASN A 111 -9.68 6.91 -16.81
CA ASN A 111 -8.62 7.65 -16.15
C ASN A 111 -8.24 7.00 -14.82
N TRP A 112 -6.96 6.71 -14.64
CA TRP A 112 -6.43 6.19 -13.39
C TRP A 112 -5.46 7.21 -12.78
N PHE A 113 -5.96 7.97 -11.82
CA PHE A 113 -5.23 8.90 -10.96
C PHE A 113 -4.32 9.96 -11.61
N THR A 114 -4.41 10.22 -12.92
CA THR A 114 -3.61 11.29 -13.54
C THR A 114 -4.11 12.68 -13.13
N VAL A 115 -3.18 13.61 -13.03
CA VAL A 115 -3.50 15.01 -12.74
C VAL A 115 -4.18 15.65 -13.96
N ASP A 116 -5.23 16.42 -13.70
CA ASP A 116 -6.07 17.07 -14.73
C ASP A 116 -6.71 16.10 -15.74
N SER A 117 -6.81 14.81 -15.40
CA SER A 117 -7.28 13.75 -16.31
C SER A 117 -6.47 13.67 -17.61
N ASN A 118 -5.18 13.99 -17.55
CA ASN A 118 -4.28 13.94 -18.69
C ASN A 118 -3.95 12.47 -19.03
N PRO A 119 -4.35 11.95 -20.21
CA PRO A 119 -4.22 10.53 -20.52
C PRO A 119 -2.80 10.08 -20.84
N ARG A 120 -1.77 10.93 -20.63
CA ARG A 120 -0.38 10.69 -21.03
C ARG A 120 0.20 9.37 -20.52
N TRP A 121 -0.20 8.93 -19.32
CA TRP A 121 0.38 7.78 -18.63
C TRP A 121 -0.64 6.71 -18.20
N CYS A 122 -1.92 6.84 -18.58
CA CYS A 122 -3.01 5.96 -18.15
C CYS A 122 -3.80 5.44 -19.35
N CYS A 123 -5.02 4.96 -19.09
CA CYS A 123 -6.05 4.96 -20.12
C CYS A 123 -5.67 4.02 -21.28
N THR A 124 -5.12 2.88 -20.89
CA THR A 124 -4.47 1.93 -21.78
C THR A 124 -5.47 1.34 -22.78
N TYR A 125 -4.95 0.82 -23.89
CA TYR A 125 -5.77 0.14 -24.87
C TYR A 125 -6.20 -1.23 -24.36
N LEU A 126 -7.51 -1.46 -24.33
CA LEU A 126 -8.12 -2.73 -23.99
C LEU A 126 -8.65 -3.39 -25.27
N LEU A 127 -8.11 -4.56 -25.61
CA LEU A 127 -8.64 -5.43 -26.65
C LEU A 127 -9.94 -6.08 -26.16
N ASP A 128 -11.01 -5.95 -26.93
CA ASP A 128 -12.30 -6.52 -26.59
C ASP A 128 -12.25 -8.06 -26.66
N ALA A 129 -12.84 -8.73 -25.67
CA ALA A 129 -12.84 -10.19 -25.58
C ALA A 129 -13.58 -10.91 -26.72
N SER A 130 -14.43 -10.21 -27.48
CA SER A 130 -15.05 -10.76 -28.69
C SER A 130 -14.17 -10.68 -29.93
N ASP A 131 -13.04 -9.98 -29.86
CA ASP A 131 -12.09 -9.91 -30.97
C ASP A 131 -11.29 -11.23 -31.08
N PRO A 132 -11.16 -11.83 -32.28
CA PRO A 132 -10.37 -13.04 -32.46
C PRO A 132 -8.92 -12.93 -31.98
N LEU A 133 -8.32 -11.73 -32.04
CA LEU A 133 -6.95 -11.51 -31.57
C LEU A 133 -6.82 -11.73 -30.05
N TYR A 134 -7.90 -11.60 -29.28
CA TYR A 134 -7.83 -11.71 -27.83
C TYR A 134 -7.36 -13.11 -27.40
N VAL A 135 -8.02 -14.15 -27.92
CA VAL A 135 -7.68 -15.55 -27.62
C VAL A 135 -6.35 -15.93 -28.26
N GLU A 136 -6.04 -15.42 -29.46
CA GLU A 136 -4.78 -15.67 -30.14
C GLU A 136 -3.57 -15.15 -29.33
N ILE A 137 -3.63 -13.90 -28.87
CA ILE A 137 -2.55 -13.28 -28.10
C ILE A 137 -2.37 -13.98 -26.75
N GLY A 138 -3.48 -14.25 -26.04
CA GLY A 138 -3.39 -14.94 -24.75
C GLY A 138 -2.83 -16.35 -24.89
N LYS A 139 -3.23 -17.10 -25.92
CA LYS A 139 -2.64 -18.40 -26.25
C LYS A 139 -1.13 -18.28 -26.48
N LEU A 140 -0.71 -17.35 -27.34
CA LEU A 140 0.71 -17.15 -27.65
C LEU A 140 1.52 -16.79 -26.42
N PHE A 141 0.95 -16.02 -25.49
CA PHE A 141 1.59 -15.66 -24.23
C PHE A 141 1.84 -16.90 -23.36
N ILE A 142 0.83 -17.76 -23.17
CA ILE A 142 1.01 -19.01 -22.41
C ILE A 142 2.03 -19.94 -23.08
N GLU A 143 1.96 -20.12 -24.40
CA GLU A 143 2.92 -20.94 -25.15
C GLU A 143 4.36 -20.41 -25.02
N GLU A 144 4.56 -19.09 -25.05
CA GLU A 144 5.87 -18.48 -24.90
C GLU A 144 6.42 -18.65 -23.48
N GLN A 145 5.57 -18.54 -22.45
CA GLN A 145 5.97 -18.86 -21.07
C GLN A 145 6.41 -20.31 -20.93
N ILE A 146 5.64 -21.27 -21.47
CA ILE A 146 5.98 -22.69 -21.41
C ILE A 146 7.28 -22.97 -22.16
N ARG A 147 7.50 -22.33 -23.32
CA ARG A 147 8.75 -22.45 -24.07
C ARG A 147 9.95 -21.92 -23.28
N GLU A 148 9.80 -20.76 -22.63
CA GLU A 148 10.89 -20.12 -21.91
C GLU A 148 11.24 -20.79 -20.59
N TYR A 149 10.21 -21.24 -19.86
CA TYR A 149 10.36 -21.81 -18.51
C TYR A 149 10.42 -23.34 -18.50
N GLY A 150 9.99 -23.99 -19.59
CA GLY A 150 10.02 -25.44 -19.78
C GLY A 150 8.92 -26.22 -19.06
N ARG A 151 8.19 -25.60 -18.13
CA ARG A 151 7.03 -26.17 -17.42
C ARG A 151 6.20 -25.08 -16.75
N THR A 152 4.99 -25.45 -16.34
CA THR A 152 4.05 -24.64 -15.57
C THR A 152 3.48 -25.47 -14.39
N SER A 153 2.81 -24.80 -13.46
CA SER A 153 1.94 -25.44 -12.46
C SER A 153 0.47 -25.43 -12.89
N HIS A 154 0.20 -24.95 -14.11
CA HIS A 154 -1.12 -24.76 -14.67
C HIS A 154 -1.96 -23.68 -13.98
N VAL A 155 -1.39 -22.91 -13.04
CA VAL A 155 -2.11 -21.83 -12.35
C VAL A 155 -1.66 -20.49 -12.92
N TYR A 156 -2.63 -19.70 -13.39
CA TYR A 156 -2.39 -18.43 -14.05
C TYR A 156 -3.19 -17.31 -13.38
N ASN A 157 -2.58 -16.15 -13.20
CA ASN A 157 -3.26 -14.95 -12.73
C ASN A 157 -3.27 -13.86 -13.80
N CYS A 158 -4.44 -13.26 -13.97
CA CYS A 158 -4.61 -11.98 -14.64
C CYS A 158 -5.92 -11.34 -14.16
N ASP A 159 -5.94 -10.02 -14.11
CA ASP A 159 -7.07 -9.24 -13.62
C ASP A 159 -7.29 -8.06 -14.59
N THR A 160 -8.41 -8.06 -15.31
CA THR A 160 -8.71 -7.03 -16.33
C THR A 160 -9.28 -5.74 -15.72
N PHE A 161 -9.96 -5.87 -14.58
CA PHE A 161 -10.78 -4.83 -13.98
C PHE A 161 -10.39 -4.54 -12.54
N ASP A 162 -9.10 -4.70 -12.24
CA ASP A 162 -8.56 -4.24 -10.96
C ASP A 162 -8.53 -2.71 -10.95
N GLU A 163 -9.33 -2.13 -10.05
CA GLU A 163 -9.61 -0.69 -9.97
C GLU A 163 -10.07 -0.03 -11.29
N ASN A 164 -10.64 -0.81 -12.21
CA ASN A 164 -11.20 -0.35 -13.46
C ASN A 164 -12.62 -0.89 -13.63
N THR A 165 -13.58 -0.02 -13.90
CA THR A 165 -14.98 -0.43 -14.10
C THR A 165 -15.18 -1.04 -15.51
N PRO A 166 -15.85 -2.20 -15.63
CA PRO A 166 -16.22 -2.74 -16.95
C PRO A 166 -17.10 -1.76 -17.74
N PRO A 167 -16.99 -1.73 -19.08
CA PRO A 167 -17.74 -0.77 -19.89
C PRO A 167 -19.24 -1.04 -19.94
N LEU A 168 -19.67 -2.29 -19.67
CA LEU A 168 -21.07 -2.70 -19.72
C LEU A 168 -21.41 -3.56 -18.50
N SER A 169 -22.56 -3.27 -17.87
CA SER A 169 -23.08 -4.01 -16.72
C SER A 169 -23.93 -5.24 -17.07
N ASP A 170 -24.12 -5.54 -18.36
CA ASP A 170 -24.87 -6.71 -18.81
C ASP A 170 -24.17 -8.01 -18.39
N PRO A 171 -24.82 -8.88 -17.58
CA PRO A 171 -24.28 -10.18 -17.22
C PRO A 171 -23.81 -11.04 -18.40
N ASN A 172 -24.45 -10.94 -19.58
CA ASN A 172 -24.01 -11.70 -20.75
C ASN A 172 -22.65 -11.22 -21.29
N TYR A 173 -22.42 -9.91 -21.26
CA TYR A 173 -21.13 -9.32 -21.62
C TYR A 173 -20.05 -9.77 -20.64
N ILE A 174 -20.31 -9.66 -19.33
CA ILE A 174 -19.36 -10.06 -18.27
C ILE A 174 -19.03 -11.56 -18.37
N SER A 175 -20.04 -12.40 -18.58
CA SER A 175 -19.84 -13.85 -18.75
C SER A 175 -19.02 -14.17 -20.01
N SER A 176 -19.29 -13.47 -21.12
CA SER A 176 -18.55 -13.66 -22.37
C SER A 176 -17.08 -13.24 -22.24
N LEU A 177 -16.82 -12.14 -21.54
CA LEU A 177 -15.48 -11.68 -21.23
C LEU A 177 -14.72 -12.72 -20.41
N GLY A 178 -15.26 -13.14 -19.25
CA GLY A 178 -14.60 -14.12 -18.39
C GLY A 178 -14.34 -15.45 -19.12
N ALA A 179 -15.29 -15.90 -19.95
CA ALA A 179 -15.12 -17.09 -20.78
C ALA A 179 -14.04 -16.92 -21.87
N ALA A 180 -13.88 -15.73 -22.45
CA ALA A 180 -12.82 -15.46 -23.43
C ALA A 180 -11.44 -15.41 -22.76
N THR A 181 -11.32 -14.73 -21.61
CA THR A 181 -10.09 -14.68 -20.80
C THR A 181 -9.63 -16.08 -20.41
N PHE A 182 -10.55 -16.91 -19.89
CA PHE A 182 -10.22 -18.30 -19.56
C PHE A 182 -9.88 -19.13 -20.80
N ARG A 183 -10.62 -19.01 -21.91
CA ARG A 183 -10.30 -19.70 -23.17
C ARG A 183 -8.92 -19.31 -23.69
N ALA A 184 -8.49 -18.06 -23.52
CA ALA A 184 -7.16 -17.62 -23.93
C ALA A 184 -6.06 -18.35 -23.15
N MET A 185 -6.25 -18.56 -21.84
CA MET A 185 -5.35 -19.39 -21.02
C MET A 185 -5.40 -20.86 -21.47
N GLN A 186 -6.61 -21.43 -21.52
CA GLN A 186 -6.84 -22.84 -21.84
C GLN A 186 -6.30 -23.23 -23.22
N SER A 187 -6.34 -22.32 -24.18
CA SER A 187 -5.85 -22.57 -25.54
C SER A 187 -4.32 -22.73 -25.63
N GLY A 188 -3.57 -22.27 -24.62
CA GLY A 188 -2.14 -22.49 -24.49
C GLY A 188 -1.76 -23.57 -23.47
N ASP A 189 -2.67 -23.89 -22.54
CA ASP A 189 -2.51 -24.96 -21.54
C ASP A 189 -3.88 -25.58 -21.20
N ASP A 190 -4.13 -26.80 -21.67
CA ASP A 190 -5.40 -27.52 -21.46
C ASP A 190 -5.75 -27.70 -19.97
N ASP A 191 -4.75 -27.64 -19.07
CA ASP A 191 -4.89 -27.81 -17.63
C ASP A 191 -4.99 -26.48 -16.85
N ALA A 192 -5.00 -25.33 -17.53
CA ALA A 192 -5.07 -23.99 -16.94
C ALA A 192 -6.17 -23.76 -15.88
N ILE A 193 -5.78 -23.29 -14.69
CA ILE A 193 -6.61 -22.80 -13.60
C ILE A 193 -6.39 -21.29 -13.50
N TRP A 194 -7.48 -20.52 -13.48
CA TRP A 194 -7.42 -19.08 -13.29
C TRP A 194 -7.47 -18.74 -11.80
N LEU A 195 -6.39 -18.16 -11.27
CA LEU A 195 -6.35 -17.51 -9.96
C LEU A 195 -6.69 -16.03 -10.14
N MET A 196 -7.83 -15.58 -9.63
CA MET A 196 -8.36 -14.23 -9.82
C MET A 196 -8.36 -13.45 -8.50
N GLN A 197 -8.02 -12.17 -8.53
CA GLN A 197 -8.16 -11.29 -7.38
C GLN A 197 -9.63 -10.94 -7.12
N GLY A 198 -10.08 -11.04 -5.87
CA GLY A 198 -11.42 -10.65 -5.44
C GLY A 198 -11.56 -9.17 -5.07
N TRP A 199 -10.49 -8.37 -5.18
CA TRP A 199 -10.47 -6.95 -4.79
C TRP A 199 -11.57 -6.13 -5.46
N LEU A 200 -11.79 -6.36 -6.76
CA LEU A 200 -12.85 -5.72 -7.55
C LEU A 200 -14.24 -5.84 -6.89
N PHE A 201 -14.56 -6.96 -6.23
CA PHE A 201 -15.84 -7.17 -5.53
C PHE A 201 -15.97 -6.35 -4.24
N THR A 202 -14.85 -5.91 -3.67
CA THR A 202 -14.80 -5.06 -2.46
C THR A 202 -14.73 -3.58 -2.83
N TYR A 203 -14.02 -3.25 -3.91
CA TYR A 203 -13.66 -1.90 -4.28
C TYR A 203 -14.74 -1.17 -5.07
N ASP A 204 -15.29 -1.81 -6.11
CA ASP A 204 -16.18 -1.17 -7.09
C ASP A 204 -17.64 -1.59 -6.86
N PRO A 205 -18.56 -0.64 -6.54
CA PRO A 205 -19.99 -0.94 -6.37
C PRO A 205 -20.66 -1.47 -7.64
N PHE A 206 -19.99 -1.44 -8.81
CA PHE A 206 -20.43 -2.10 -10.03
C PHE A 206 -20.76 -3.59 -9.83
N TRP A 207 -20.01 -4.27 -8.95
CA TRP A 207 -20.09 -5.73 -8.82
C TRP A 207 -21.23 -6.18 -7.91
N GLU A 208 -22.46 -5.96 -8.37
CA GLU A 208 -23.67 -6.51 -7.75
C GLU A 208 -23.77 -8.04 -7.96
N PRO A 209 -24.64 -8.75 -7.21
CA PRO A 209 -24.76 -10.20 -7.31
C PRO A 209 -24.93 -10.78 -8.72
N PRO A 210 -25.70 -10.18 -9.65
CA PRO A 210 -25.81 -10.68 -11.02
C PRO A 210 -24.49 -10.64 -11.81
N GLN A 211 -23.74 -9.54 -11.71
CA GLN A 211 -22.46 -9.33 -12.41
C GLN A 211 -21.38 -10.23 -11.82
N MET A 212 -21.32 -10.34 -10.49
CA MET A 212 -20.40 -11.24 -9.80
C MET A 212 -20.65 -12.71 -10.20
N LYS A 213 -21.91 -13.16 -10.19
CA LYS A 213 -22.27 -14.52 -10.66
C LYS A 213 -21.89 -14.73 -12.12
N ALA A 214 -22.14 -13.75 -12.99
CA ALA A 214 -21.82 -13.85 -14.40
C ALA A 214 -20.32 -14.07 -14.66
N LEU A 215 -19.45 -13.36 -13.92
CA LEU A 215 -18.01 -13.54 -14.00
C LEU A 215 -17.59 -14.90 -13.43
N LEU A 216 -18.03 -15.22 -12.21
CA LEU A 216 -17.61 -16.42 -11.50
C LEU A 216 -18.09 -17.72 -12.16
N HIS A 217 -19.24 -17.71 -12.81
CA HIS A 217 -19.79 -18.87 -13.54
C HIS A 217 -19.43 -18.88 -15.04
N SER A 218 -18.60 -17.94 -15.50
CA SER A 218 -18.08 -17.94 -16.88
C SER A 218 -17.05 -19.04 -17.15
N VAL A 219 -16.54 -19.65 -16.09
CA VAL A 219 -15.48 -20.67 -16.11
C VAL A 219 -15.99 -21.97 -15.51
N PRO A 220 -15.60 -23.15 -16.03
CA PRO A 220 -15.99 -24.42 -15.45
C PRO A 220 -15.59 -24.53 -13.96
N VAL A 221 -16.45 -25.16 -13.16
CA VAL A 221 -16.19 -25.39 -11.73
C VAL A 221 -14.85 -26.10 -11.54
N GLY A 222 -14.03 -25.61 -10.61
CA GLY A 222 -12.69 -26.13 -10.33
C GLY A 222 -11.58 -25.61 -11.26
N ARG A 223 -11.92 -24.75 -12.23
CA ARG A 223 -10.95 -24.09 -13.13
C ARG A 223 -10.75 -22.60 -12.81
N MET A 224 -11.38 -22.12 -11.75
CA MET A 224 -11.18 -20.79 -11.17
C MET A 224 -11.01 -20.91 -9.66
N ILE A 225 -10.09 -20.12 -9.10
CA ILE A 225 -9.90 -19.90 -7.66
C ILE A 225 -9.90 -18.38 -7.43
N VAL A 226 -10.71 -17.91 -6.49
CA VAL A 226 -10.75 -16.48 -6.12
C VAL A 226 -9.87 -16.23 -4.91
N LEU A 227 -9.06 -15.17 -4.93
CA LEU A 227 -8.40 -14.65 -3.74
C LEU A 227 -9.37 -13.67 -3.06
N ASP A 228 -9.93 -14.03 -1.90
CA ASP A 228 -10.70 -13.09 -1.07
C ASP A 228 -9.69 -12.15 -0.40
N LEU A 229 -9.31 -11.09 -1.15
CA LEU A 229 -8.02 -10.43 -1.01
C LEU A 229 -7.85 -9.69 0.32
N TYR A 230 -8.94 -9.24 0.93
CA TYR A 230 -8.96 -8.41 2.15
C TYR A 230 -9.89 -9.00 3.23
N ALA A 231 -9.83 -10.32 3.40
CA ALA A 231 -10.84 -11.07 4.14
C ALA A 231 -10.79 -10.86 5.66
N GLU A 232 -9.69 -10.33 6.21
CA GLU A 232 -9.56 -10.00 7.62
C GLU A 232 -10.34 -8.72 8.00
N VAL A 233 -10.63 -7.84 7.03
CA VAL A 233 -11.38 -6.58 7.26
C VAL A 233 -12.71 -6.56 6.52
N LYS A 234 -12.71 -6.95 5.24
CA LYS A 234 -13.88 -6.92 4.34
C LYS A 234 -14.05 -8.26 3.62
N PRO A 235 -14.40 -9.34 4.33
CA PRO A 235 -14.59 -10.66 3.74
C PRO A 235 -15.75 -10.69 2.74
N VAL A 236 -15.44 -11.01 1.48
CA VAL A 236 -16.46 -11.15 0.42
C VAL A 236 -17.18 -12.49 0.55
N TRP A 237 -16.52 -13.54 1.06
CA TRP A 237 -17.11 -14.88 1.21
C TRP A 237 -18.42 -14.88 2.02
N ILE A 238 -18.55 -14.00 3.02
CA ILE A 238 -19.74 -13.87 3.88
C ILE A 238 -20.96 -13.43 3.07
N ASN A 239 -20.78 -12.44 2.19
CA ASN A 239 -21.88 -11.78 1.48
C ASN A 239 -22.13 -12.34 0.07
N SER A 240 -21.36 -13.34 -0.34
CA SER A 240 -21.41 -13.94 -1.68
C SER A 240 -21.81 -15.42 -1.70
N ASP A 241 -22.39 -15.93 -0.61
CA ASP A 241 -22.74 -17.36 -0.46
C ASP A 241 -21.55 -18.25 -0.86
N GLN A 242 -20.37 -17.97 -0.27
CA GLN A 242 -19.12 -18.68 -0.58
C GLN A 242 -18.72 -18.57 -2.06
N PHE A 243 -18.68 -17.34 -2.58
CA PHE A 243 -18.41 -17.05 -4.01
C PHE A 243 -19.30 -17.86 -4.96
N TYR A 244 -20.56 -18.09 -4.58
CA TYR A 244 -21.55 -18.85 -5.34
C TYR A 244 -21.06 -20.21 -5.82
N GLY A 245 -20.30 -20.91 -4.98
CA GLY A 245 -19.78 -22.26 -5.25
C GLY A 245 -18.39 -22.31 -5.92
N VAL A 246 -17.76 -21.16 -6.20
CA VAL A 246 -16.39 -21.10 -6.73
C VAL A 246 -15.38 -21.27 -5.58
N PRO A 247 -14.32 -22.08 -5.74
CA PRO A 247 -13.25 -22.18 -4.75
C PRO A 247 -12.60 -20.82 -4.44
N TYR A 248 -12.26 -20.58 -3.18
CA TYR A 248 -11.55 -19.36 -2.81
C TYR A 248 -10.45 -19.59 -1.76
N ILE A 249 -9.50 -18.67 -1.70
CA ILE A 249 -8.45 -18.58 -0.68
C ILE A 249 -8.79 -17.38 0.19
N TRP A 250 -8.86 -17.59 1.51
CA TRP A 250 -9.00 -16.50 2.48
C TRP A 250 -7.66 -15.78 2.58
N CYS A 251 -7.57 -14.52 2.18
CA CYS A 251 -6.32 -13.78 2.23
C CYS A 251 -6.37 -12.66 3.28
N MET A 252 -5.23 -12.50 3.95
CA MET A 252 -4.95 -11.30 4.73
C MET A 252 -4.19 -10.29 3.86
N LEU A 253 -4.81 -9.13 3.59
CA LEU A 253 -4.11 -8.03 2.90
C LEU A 253 -3.20 -7.31 3.89
N HIS A 254 -3.79 -6.90 5.01
CA HIS A 254 -3.21 -6.17 6.13
C HIS A 254 -2.64 -4.80 5.76
N ASN A 255 -1.66 -4.74 4.86
CA ASN A 255 -0.92 -3.52 4.57
C ASN A 255 -1.11 -3.02 3.14
N PHE A 256 -1.30 -1.71 3.04
CA PHE A 256 -1.33 -0.96 1.80
C PHE A 256 0.02 -0.21 1.64
N ALA A 257 0.60 -0.27 0.45
CA ALA A 257 1.78 0.49 0.04
C ALA A 257 3.08 0.32 0.87
N ALA A 258 3.20 -0.69 1.75
CA ALA A 258 4.30 -0.83 2.70
C ALA A 258 4.46 0.41 3.61
N ASP A 259 3.37 1.09 3.94
CA ASP A 259 3.42 2.19 4.90
C ASP A 259 3.76 1.71 6.32
N PHE A 260 4.23 2.65 7.16
CA PHE A 260 4.75 2.37 8.49
C PHE A 260 3.76 2.83 9.57
N GLU A 261 2.71 2.05 9.79
CA GLU A 261 1.76 2.19 10.89
C GLU A 261 1.78 0.90 11.71
N MET A 262 1.81 1.00 13.05
CA MET A 262 1.61 -0.20 13.87
C MET A 262 0.12 -0.52 13.89
N TYR A 263 -0.29 -1.48 13.07
CA TYR A 263 -1.68 -1.82 12.79
C TYR A 263 -1.88 -3.34 12.71
N GLY A 264 -3.07 -3.79 13.07
CA GLY A 264 -3.54 -5.14 12.76
C GLY A 264 -4.89 -5.45 13.41
N ILE A 265 -5.44 -6.61 13.02
CA ILE A 265 -6.67 -7.17 13.60
C ILE A 265 -6.41 -8.63 13.97
N LEU A 266 -5.61 -8.84 15.02
CA LEU A 266 -5.13 -10.19 15.36
C LEU A 266 -6.29 -11.15 15.67
N ASP A 267 -7.38 -10.66 16.28
CA ASP A 267 -8.57 -11.46 16.54
C ASP A 267 -9.22 -12.00 15.26
N ALA A 268 -9.34 -11.17 14.22
CA ALA A 268 -9.88 -11.57 12.92
C ALA A 268 -8.94 -12.55 12.20
N VAL A 269 -7.63 -12.37 12.32
CA VAL A 269 -6.63 -13.29 11.74
C VAL A 269 -6.65 -14.65 12.45
N ALA A 270 -6.74 -14.66 13.79
CA ALA A 270 -6.74 -15.88 14.60
C ALA A 270 -7.99 -16.77 14.44
N SER A 271 -9.11 -16.17 14.04
CA SER A 271 -10.42 -16.84 13.93
C SER A 271 -10.92 -16.99 12.49
N GLY A 272 -10.75 -15.96 11.66
CA GLY A 272 -11.35 -15.82 10.32
C GLY A 272 -11.14 -17.02 9.40
N PRO A 273 -9.91 -17.53 9.21
CA PRO A 273 -9.68 -18.73 8.41
C PRO A 273 -10.43 -19.98 8.89
N ILE A 274 -10.57 -20.14 10.21
CA ILE A 274 -11.25 -21.30 10.80
C ILE A 274 -12.76 -21.16 10.62
N ASP A 275 -13.29 -19.95 10.83
CA ASP A 275 -14.71 -19.65 10.68
C ASP A 275 -15.15 -19.80 9.22
N ALA A 276 -14.36 -19.28 8.28
CA ALA A 276 -14.57 -19.43 6.84
C ALA A 276 -14.61 -20.91 6.43
N ARG A 277 -13.68 -21.73 6.91
CA ARG A 277 -13.62 -23.16 6.59
C ARG A 277 -14.76 -23.98 7.20
N LEU A 278 -15.22 -23.63 8.41
CA LEU A 278 -16.28 -24.35 9.13
C LEU A 278 -17.70 -23.87 8.76
N SER A 279 -17.80 -22.76 8.03
CA SER A 279 -19.08 -22.23 7.57
C SER A 279 -19.83 -23.19 6.63
N GLU A 280 -21.16 -23.07 6.61
CA GLU A 280 -21.99 -23.91 5.75
C GLU A 280 -21.65 -23.68 4.27
N LYS A 281 -21.54 -24.77 3.50
CA LYS A 281 -21.19 -24.75 2.06
C LYS A 281 -19.84 -24.11 1.73
N SER A 282 -18.93 -23.99 2.71
CA SER A 282 -17.59 -23.42 2.46
C SER A 282 -16.91 -24.07 1.25
N THR A 283 -16.44 -23.22 0.34
CA THR A 283 -15.59 -23.56 -0.80
C THR A 283 -14.16 -23.11 -0.59
N MET A 284 -13.79 -22.80 0.66
CA MET A 284 -12.45 -22.37 1.03
C MET A 284 -11.44 -23.51 0.77
N VAL A 285 -10.40 -23.23 -0.02
CA VAL A 285 -9.35 -24.19 -0.39
C VAL A 285 -7.98 -23.82 0.16
N GLY A 286 -7.83 -22.67 0.80
CA GLY A 286 -6.56 -22.26 1.39
C GLY A 286 -6.62 -20.95 2.15
N VAL A 287 -5.48 -20.60 2.74
CA VAL A 287 -5.20 -19.29 3.35
C VAL A 287 -4.07 -18.60 2.59
N GLY A 288 -4.06 -17.27 2.56
CA GLY A 288 -3.09 -16.48 1.81
C GLY A 288 -2.70 -15.19 2.51
N MET A 289 -1.59 -14.62 2.06
CA MET A 289 -1.16 -13.28 2.43
C MET A 289 -0.98 -12.47 1.13
N SER A 290 -1.59 -11.30 1.07
CA SER A 290 -1.71 -10.46 -0.14
C SER A 290 -1.39 -9.00 0.14
N MET A 291 -0.45 -8.76 1.05
CA MET A 291 0.03 -7.43 1.37
C MET A 291 0.64 -6.73 0.14
N GLU A 292 0.39 -5.44 0.00
CA GLU A 292 1.02 -4.63 -1.04
C GLU A 292 2.53 -4.47 -0.80
N GLY A 293 2.95 -4.53 0.47
CA GLY A 293 4.34 -4.54 0.88
C GLY A 293 4.61 -5.27 2.19
N ILE A 294 5.85 -5.70 2.37
CA ILE A 294 6.34 -6.45 3.54
C ILE A 294 7.28 -5.58 4.40
N GLU A 295 7.94 -6.17 5.39
CA GLU A 295 8.95 -5.52 6.28
C GLU A 295 8.38 -4.61 7.38
N GLN A 296 7.11 -4.82 7.76
CA GLN A 296 6.45 -4.16 8.89
C GLN A 296 5.59 -5.16 9.69
N ASN A 297 5.12 -4.78 10.88
CA ASN A 297 4.22 -5.56 11.76
C ASN A 297 4.41 -7.10 11.76
N PRO A 298 5.61 -7.61 12.11
CA PRO A 298 5.93 -9.04 12.00
C PRO A 298 5.01 -9.95 12.80
N ILE A 299 4.42 -9.47 13.90
CA ILE A 299 3.46 -10.23 14.71
C ILE A 299 2.25 -10.69 13.90
N VAL A 300 1.76 -9.85 12.97
CA VAL A 300 0.59 -10.14 12.15
C VAL A 300 0.90 -11.25 11.14
N TYR A 301 2.08 -11.18 10.51
CA TYR A 301 2.54 -12.18 9.54
C TYR A 301 2.94 -13.51 10.17
N ASP A 302 3.52 -13.49 11.37
CA ASP A 302 3.81 -14.70 12.14
C ASP A 302 2.50 -15.44 12.47
N LEU A 303 1.49 -14.74 12.98
CA LEU A 303 0.18 -15.34 13.27
C LEU A 303 -0.46 -15.89 11.99
N MET A 304 -0.52 -15.10 10.92
CA MET A 304 -1.20 -15.50 9.70
C MET A 304 -0.53 -16.71 9.04
N SER A 305 0.80 -16.80 9.10
CA SER A 305 1.53 -17.96 8.58
C SER A 305 1.20 -19.25 9.35
N GLU A 306 1.04 -19.17 10.68
CA GLU A 306 0.63 -20.32 11.50
C GLU A 306 -0.80 -20.79 11.18
N MET A 307 -1.70 -19.88 10.78
CA MET A 307 -3.09 -20.23 10.45
C MET A 307 -3.22 -21.25 9.31
N GLY A 308 -2.22 -21.40 8.45
CA GLY A 308 -2.16 -22.48 7.45
C GLY A 308 -2.06 -23.89 8.05
N PHE A 309 -1.66 -24.01 9.32
CA PHE A 309 -1.45 -25.28 10.04
C PHE A 309 -2.50 -25.53 11.13
N HIS A 310 -3.30 -24.52 11.49
CA HIS A 310 -4.29 -24.65 12.55
C HIS A 310 -5.59 -25.31 12.08
N HIS A 311 -6.07 -26.27 12.88
CA HIS A 311 -7.38 -26.90 12.68
C HIS A 311 -8.48 -26.33 13.59
N ARG A 312 -8.11 -25.50 14.57
CA ARG A 312 -9.01 -24.85 15.53
C ARG A 312 -8.56 -23.41 15.71
N GLN A 313 -9.44 -22.57 16.23
CA GLN A 313 -9.10 -21.19 16.58
C GLN A 313 -7.92 -21.17 17.55
N VAL A 314 -7.03 -20.20 17.37
CA VAL A 314 -5.86 -19.97 18.23
C VAL A 314 -6.33 -19.29 19.52
N ASP A 315 -5.80 -19.72 20.67
CA ASP A 315 -5.93 -18.96 21.91
C ASP A 315 -5.03 -17.73 21.81
N LEU A 316 -5.61 -16.63 21.34
CA LEU A 316 -4.85 -15.45 20.96
C LEU A 316 -4.18 -14.79 22.17
N GLN A 317 -4.80 -14.83 23.35
CA GLN A 317 -4.22 -14.26 24.55
C GLN A 317 -2.90 -14.98 24.89
N VAL A 318 -2.92 -16.31 24.93
CA VAL A 318 -1.71 -17.11 25.17
C VAL A 318 -0.68 -16.92 24.05
N TRP A 319 -1.15 -16.82 22.80
CA TRP A 319 -0.27 -16.65 21.64
C TRP A 319 0.50 -15.32 21.68
N VAL A 320 -0.18 -14.22 22.05
CA VAL A 320 0.42 -12.88 22.20
C VAL A 320 1.36 -12.83 23.40
N GLU A 321 0.96 -13.35 24.56
CA GLU A 321 1.80 -13.36 25.77
C GLU A 321 3.10 -14.17 25.57
N THR A 322 3.07 -15.19 24.71
CA THR A 322 4.27 -16.00 24.38
C THR A 322 5.12 -15.42 23.25
N TYR A 323 4.59 -14.49 22.44
CA TYR A 323 5.29 -13.87 21.31
C TYR A 323 6.62 -13.21 21.66
N PRO A 324 6.72 -12.29 22.65
CA PRO A 324 7.99 -11.65 22.98
C PRO A 324 9.06 -12.66 23.40
N THR A 325 8.67 -13.77 24.03
CA THR A 325 9.63 -14.79 24.48
C THR A 325 10.30 -15.48 23.28
N ARG A 326 9.51 -15.91 22.28
CA ARG A 326 10.06 -16.53 21.06
C ARG A 326 10.82 -15.53 20.20
N ARG A 327 10.36 -14.27 20.16
CA ARG A 327 10.96 -13.22 19.35
C ARG A 327 12.26 -12.65 19.92
N TYR A 328 12.34 -12.45 21.24
CA TYR A 328 13.50 -11.85 21.90
C TYR A 328 14.47 -12.89 22.46
N GLY A 329 14.07 -14.16 22.50
CA GLY A 329 14.89 -15.27 23.01
C GLY A 329 14.96 -15.35 24.53
N LYS A 330 14.17 -14.53 25.25
CA LYS A 330 14.14 -14.48 26.71
C LYS A 330 12.72 -14.14 27.20
N SER A 331 12.28 -14.84 28.25
CA SER A 331 11.00 -14.56 28.91
C SER A 331 11.17 -13.42 29.91
N VAL A 332 10.50 -12.30 29.64
CA VAL A 332 10.47 -11.12 30.53
C VAL A 332 9.02 -10.70 30.71
N VAL A 333 8.49 -10.83 31.93
CA VAL A 333 7.05 -10.64 32.22
C VAL A 333 6.57 -9.25 31.83
N GLY A 334 7.35 -8.20 32.09
CA GLY A 334 6.98 -6.83 31.71
C GLY A 334 6.83 -6.63 30.20
N LEU A 335 7.58 -7.37 29.37
CA LEU A 335 7.39 -7.34 27.91
C LEU A 335 6.16 -8.12 27.47
N GLN A 336 5.78 -9.19 28.18
CA GLN A 336 4.52 -9.90 27.94
C GLN A 336 3.31 -8.99 28.24
N ASP A 337 3.38 -8.24 29.34
CA ASP A 337 2.40 -7.22 29.70
C ASP A 337 2.30 -6.11 28.64
N ALA A 338 3.44 -5.64 28.14
CA ALA A 338 3.47 -4.65 27.06
C ALA A 338 2.79 -5.16 25.80
N TRP A 339 3.12 -6.37 25.32
CA TRP A 339 2.50 -6.96 24.13
C TRP A 339 1.00 -7.21 24.28
N ARG A 340 0.52 -7.53 25.49
CA ARG A 340 -0.92 -7.60 25.79
C ARG A 340 -1.60 -6.24 25.61
N ILE A 341 -0.96 -5.14 26.05
CA ILE A 341 -1.49 -3.79 25.81
C ILE A 341 -1.49 -3.46 24.31
N LEU A 342 -0.41 -3.80 23.59
CA LEU A 342 -0.33 -3.57 22.14
C LEU A 342 -1.40 -4.36 21.38
N HIS A 343 -1.70 -5.59 21.80
CA HIS A 343 -2.82 -6.38 21.27
C HIS A 343 -4.14 -5.65 21.46
N GLN A 344 -4.44 -5.18 22.67
CA GLN A 344 -5.70 -4.49 22.97
C GLN A 344 -5.84 -3.10 22.31
N THR A 345 -4.76 -2.57 21.74
CA THR A 345 -4.69 -1.22 21.16
C THR A 345 -4.36 -1.26 19.66
N LEU A 346 -3.07 -1.20 19.31
CA LEU A 346 -2.56 -1.12 17.94
C LEU A 346 -3.05 -2.30 17.07
N TYR A 347 -3.08 -3.50 17.64
CA TYR A 347 -3.37 -4.74 16.91
C TYR A 347 -4.81 -5.26 17.08
N ASN A 348 -5.74 -4.38 17.45
CA ASN A 348 -7.17 -4.66 17.54
C ASN A 348 -8.01 -3.53 16.90
N CYS A 349 -7.67 -3.15 15.66
CA CYS A 349 -8.46 -2.18 14.91
C CYS A 349 -9.74 -2.82 14.37
N THR A 350 -10.93 -2.39 14.80
CA THR A 350 -12.20 -3.00 14.36
C THR A 350 -13.13 -2.03 13.64
N ASP A 351 -12.61 -0.93 13.09
CA ASP A 351 -13.43 0.12 12.48
C ASP A 351 -13.74 -0.10 10.99
N GLY A 352 -13.17 -1.15 10.38
CA GLY A 352 -13.41 -1.54 8.99
C GLY A 352 -12.77 -0.62 7.95
N LYS A 353 -11.91 0.33 8.37
CA LYS A 353 -11.19 1.22 7.45
C LYS A 353 -9.94 0.54 6.91
N ASN A 354 -9.54 1.01 5.73
CA ASN A 354 -8.27 0.59 5.13
C ASN A 354 -7.13 1.23 5.93
N ASP A 355 -6.11 0.43 6.26
CA ASP A 355 -4.89 0.95 6.89
C ASP A 355 -4.14 1.83 5.89
N LYS A 356 -4.11 3.12 6.17
CA LYS A 356 -3.37 4.12 5.40
C LYS A 356 -2.74 5.07 6.38
N ASN A 357 -1.42 5.08 6.46
CA ASN A 357 -0.73 6.01 7.31
C ASN A 357 -0.94 7.44 6.79
N ARG A 358 -1.70 8.22 7.57
CA ARG A 358 -1.99 9.64 7.36
C ARG A 358 -1.45 10.50 8.50
N ASP A 359 -0.43 10.04 9.21
CA ASP A 359 0.29 10.88 10.15
C ASP A 359 0.83 12.11 9.43
N VAL A 360 0.70 13.27 10.08
CA VAL A 360 0.96 14.56 9.45
C VAL A 360 2.40 14.65 8.95
N ILE A 361 3.36 14.02 9.65
CA ILE A 361 4.78 14.01 9.28
C ILE A 361 4.94 13.50 7.83
N VAL A 362 4.24 12.43 7.48
CA VAL A 362 4.40 11.74 6.20
C VAL A 362 3.32 12.10 5.17
N ALA A 363 2.23 12.74 5.60
CA ALA A 363 1.11 13.14 4.76
C ALA A 363 0.60 14.54 5.12
N PHE A 364 1.37 15.58 4.76
CA PHE A 364 0.97 16.96 5.04
C PHE A 364 -0.34 17.34 4.32
N PRO A 365 -1.25 18.10 4.97
CA PRO A 365 -2.54 18.44 4.36
C PRO A 365 -2.37 19.40 3.18
N ASP A 366 -2.90 18.99 2.01
CA ASP A 366 -2.93 19.81 0.80
C ASP A 366 -4.21 20.65 0.69
N VAL A 367 -4.51 21.38 1.77
CA VAL A 367 -5.74 22.16 1.92
C VAL A 367 -5.48 23.47 2.66
N GLU A 368 -6.41 24.40 2.54
CA GLU A 368 -6.44 25.60 3.36
C GLU A 368 -6.46 25.27 4.86
N PRO A 369 -5.56 25.85 5.70
CA PRO A 369 -5.48 25.50 7.12
C PRO A 369 -6.79 25.71 7.90
N PHE A 370 -7.66 26.63 7.45
CA PHE A 370 -8.96 26.87 8.08
C PHE A 370 -9.96 25.72 7.90
N VAL A 371 -9.80 24.88 6.87
CA VAL A 371 -10.66 23.72 6.58
C VAL A 371 -10.37 22.54 7.52
N ILE A 372 -9.13 22.44 8.02
CA ILE A 372 -8.68 21.38 8.92
C ILE A 372 -9.49 21.44 10.22
N GLN A 373 -10.26 20.41 10.54
CA GLN A 373 -11.05 20.38 11.77
C GLN A 373 -10.16 20.16 13.00
N THR A 374 -10.40 20.95 14.04
CA THR A 374 -9.68 20.89 15.33
C THR A 374 -10.69 20.64 16.46
N PRO A 375 -10.53 19.60 17.29
CA PRO A 375 -11.37 19.39 18.47
C PRO A 375 -11.37 20.63 19.38
N GLY A 376 -12.55 21.07 19.83
CA GLY A 376 -12.67 22.18 20.79
C GLY A 376 -12.95 23.58 20.21
N LEU A 377 -12.98 23.77 18.89
CA LEU A 377 -13.48 25.01 18.25
C LEU A 377 -14.80 24.76 17.50
N CYS A 378 -15.87 24.47 18.23
CA CYS A 378 -17.22 24.75 17.73
C CYS A 378 -17.53 26.24 17.95
N THR A 379 -17.07 27.10 17.05
CA THR A 379 -17.70 28.41 16.86
C THR A 379 -18.23 28.50 15.44
N ARG A 380 -19.57 28.43 15.35
CA ARG A 380 -20.39 28.82 14.21
C ARG A 380 -19.87 30.11 13.57
N THR A 381 -19.19 30.00 12.44
CA THR A 381 -19.25 30.99 11.37
C THR A 381 -19.18 30.27 10.02
N SER A 382 -20.27 29.59 9.65
CA SER A 382 -20.54 29.30 8.25
C SER A 382 -20.83 30.63 7.54
N LYS A 383 -19.80 31.29 7.00
CA LYS A 383 -20.03 32.22 5.90
C LYS A 383 -20.14 31.37 4.64
N ASN A 384 -21.36 31.32 4.12
CA ASN A 384 -21.72 30.64 2.89
C ASN A 384 -20.81 31.11 1.73
N TYR A 385 -19.96 30.22 1.23
CA TYR A 385 -19.55 30.27 -0.17
C TYR A 385 -20.49 29.34 -0.92
N SER A 386 -21.39 29.93 -1.72
CA SER A 386 -22.29 29.17 -2.57
C SER A 386 -21.55 28.74 -3.84
N THR A 387 -21.47 27.44 -4.08
CA THR A 387 -21.33 26.88 -5.42
C THR A 387 -22.58 26.05 -5.70
N MET A 388 -23.37 26.50 -6.68
CA MET A 388 -24.53 25.78 -7.16
C MET A 388 -24.08 24.53 -7.90
N SER A 389 -24.57 23.36 -7.49
CA SER A 389 -24.49 22.13 -8.26
C SER A 389 -25.75 21.99 -9.12
N SER A 390 -25.55 21.76 -10.43
CA SER A 390 -26.58 21.19 -11.30
C SER A 390 -26.32 19.70 -11.45
N GLU A 391 -27.38 18.91 -11.28
CA GLU A 391 -27.43 17.46 -11.45
C GLU A 391 -26.94 17.01 -12.84
N ASN A 392 -26.02 16.05 -12.87
CA ASN A 392 -26.05 14.85 -13.76
C ASN A 392 -24.78 13.99 -13.58
N SER A 393 -25.00 12.67 -13.51
CA SER A 393 -24.04 11.54 -13.52
C SER A 393 -22.89 11.54 -12.51
N VAL A 394 -22.95 10.59 -11.57
CA VAL A 394 -21.96 10.32 -10.52
C VAL A 394 -20.62 9.89 -11.13
N VAL A 395 -19.74 10.86 -11.35
CA VAL A 395 -18.29 10.67 -11.30
C VAL A 395 -17.90 11.10 -9.89
N ARG A 396 -17.31 10.20 -9.09
CA ARG A 396 -16.70 10.60 -7.81
C ARG A 396 -15.56 11.55 -8.14
N ASP A 397 -15.86 12.84 -8.04
CA ASP A 397 -14.90 13.91 -8.11
C ASP A 397 -13.83 13.66 -7.04
N ALA A 398 -12.59 13.36 -7.46
CA ALA A 398 -11.41 13.25 -6.60
C ALA A 398 -10.95 14.64 -6.07
N SER A 399 -11.88 15.59 -5.95
CA SER A 399 -11.67 17.00 -5.64
C SER A 399 -12.52 17.51 -4.48
N ASN A 400 -13.09 16.63 -3.65
CA ASN A 400 -13.50 17.05 -2.32
C ASN A 400 -12.26 17.05 -1.41
N ASP A 401 -11.59 18.21 -1.36
CA ASP A 401 -10.49 18.61 -0.48
C ASP A 401 -10.88 18.52 1.02
N ALA A 402 -11.29 17.34 1.46
CA ALA A 402 -11.42 17.00 2.86
C ALA A 402 -10.03 16.57 3.35
N TYR A 403 -9.52 17.27 4.36
CA TYR A 403 -8.36 16.80 5.11
C TYR A 403 -8.64 15.39 5.63
N ASP A 404 -7.86 14.42 5.13
CA ASP A 404 -7.86 13.04 5.62
C ASP A 404 -7.16 13.05 7.00
N GLN A 405 -7.94 12.92 8.06
CA GLN A 405 -7.44 13.01 9.43
C GLN A 405 -6.54 11.81 9.73
N PRO A 406 -5.42 11.98 10.48
CA PRO A 406 -4.62 10.88 10.97
C PRO A 406 -5.49 9.84 11.67
N HIS A 407 -5.34 8.59 11.28
CA HIS A 407 -6.14 7.50 11.82
C HIS A 407 -5.71 7.19 13.26
N ILE A 408 -6.70 7.12 14.16
CA ILE A 408 -6.53 6.75 15.56
C ILE A 408 -7.76 5.95 16.01
N TRP A 409 -7.55 4.69 16.42
CA TRP A 409 -8.61 3.77 16.87
C TRP A 409 -8.35 3.25 18.29
N TYR A 410 -7.28 3.71 18.92
CA TYR A 410 -6.80 3.21 20.20
C TYR A 410 -6.41 4.37 21.14
N ASP A 411 -6.29 4.07 22.42
CA ASP A 411 -5.80 5.03 23.42
C ASP A 411 -4.27 5.16 23.34
N THR A 412 -3.79 6.36 23.02
CA THR A 412 -2.35 6.66 22.95
C THR A 412 -1.66 6.57 24.30
N ILE A 413 -2.37 6.80 25.41
CA ILE A 413 -1.77 6.70 26.76
C ILE A 413 -1.44 5.25 27.08
N ALA A 414 -2.35 4.31 26.77
CA ALA A 414 -2.07 2.88 26.90
C ALA A 414 -0.85 2.45 26.05
N VAL A 415 -0.71 2.95 24.82
CA VAL A 415 0.47 2.66 23.98
C VAL A 415 1.76 3.27 24.56
N ILE A 416 1.71 4.49 25.12
CA ILE A 416 2.84 5.09 25.82
C ILE A 416 3.20 4.25 27.05
N HIS A 417 2.23 3.70 27.77
CA HIS A 417 2.49 2.79 28.89
C HIS A 417 3.15 1.48 28.43
N ALA A 418 2.74 0.92 27.29
CA ALA A 418 3.46 -0.22 26.71
C ALA A 418 4.91 0.14 26.36
N LEU A 419 5.16 1.35 25.84
CA LEU A 419 6.52 1.86 25.59
C LEU A 419 7.33 1.99 26.90
N GLU A 420 6.73 2.46 28.00
CA GLU A 420 7.40 2.51 29.31
C GLU A 420 7.91 1.15 29.75
N LEU A 421 7.10 0.10 29.59
CA LEU A 421 7.50 -1.28 29.90
C LEU A 421 8.65 -1.74 28.99
N PHE A 422 8.61 -1.42 27.69
CA PHE A 422 9.75 -1.70 26.79
C PHE A 422 11.04 -1.00 27.25
N LEU A 423 10.95 0.24 27.74
CA LEU A 423 12.11 1.01 28.19
C LEU A 423 12.63 0.56 29.57
N GLU A 424 11.74 0.14 30.48
CA GLU A 424 12.07 -0.36 31.81
C GLU A 424 12.80 -1.71 31.72
N TYR A 425 12.24 -2.64 30.94
CA TYR A 425 12.77 -4.00 30.81
C TYR A 425 13.77 -4.18 29.66
N GLY A 426 14.04 -3.11 28.90
CA GLY A 426 14.86 -3.18 27.69
C GLY A 426 16.31 -3.58 27.90
N ASP A 427 16.91 -3.28 29.08
CA ASP A 427 18.29 -3.69 29.37
C ASP A 427 18.44 -5.23 29.43
N GLU A 428 17.35 -5.97 29.66
CA GLU A 428 17.38 -7.43 29.73
C GLU A 428 17.46 -8.13 28.37
N VAL A 429 17.14 -7.40 27.29
CA VAL A 429 16.96 -7.93 25.93
C VAL A 429 17.51 -7.01 24.84
N SER A 430 18.26 -5.96 25.19
CA SER A 430 18.80 -4.97 24.24
C SER A 430 19.74 -5.55 23.19
N ASP A 431 20.39 -6.68 23.49
CA ASP A 431 21.21 -7.44 22.53
C ASP A 431 20.37 -8.08 21.41
N SER A 432 19.06 -8.27 21.62
CA SER A 432 18.16 -8.83 20.62
C SER A 432 17.87 -7.80 19.51
N ASN A 433 18.19 -8.17 18.26
CA ASN A 433 17.92 -7.32 17.10
C ASN A 433 16.41 -7.06 16.90
N THR A 434 15.59 -8.09 17.11
CA THR A 434 14.13 -7.98 16.99
C THR A 434 13.51 -7.13 18.09
N PHE A 435 14.07 -7.14 19.31
CA PHE A 435 13.67 -6.19 20.35
C PHE A 435 14.00 -4.75 19.95
N ARG A 436 15.21 -4.50 19.44
CA ARG A 436 15.60 -3.16 18.97
C ARG A 436 14.71 -2.68 17.82
N TYR A 437 14.36 -3.55 16.88
CA TYR A 437 13.39 -3.23 15.82
C TYR A 437 12.04 -2.78 16.41
N ASP A 438 11.45 -3.60 17.30
CA ASP A 438 10.13 -3.31 17.87
C ASP A 438 10.15 -2.05 18.75
N LEU A 439 11.26 -1.80 19.44
CA LEU A 439 11.45 -0.58 20.25
C LEU A 439 11.53 0.68 19.37
N VAL A 440 12.23 0.62 18.23
CA VAL A 440 12.23 1.72 17.25
C VAL A 440 10.81 1.97 16.76
N ASP A 441 10.10 0.93 16.35
CA ASP A 441 8.76 1.07 15.76
C ASP A 441 7.74 1.63 16.77
N LEU A 442 7.75 1.12 18.00
CA LEU A 442 6.86 1.58 19.07
C LEU A 442 7.17 3.02 19.50
N THR A 443 8.46 3.38 19.62
CA THR A 443 8.86 4.76 19.94
C THR A 443 8.47 5.72 18.82
N ARG A 444 8.69 5.31 17.55
CA ARG A 444 8.27 6.05 16.35
C ARG A 444 6.76 6.26 16.36
N GLN A 445 5.99 5.19 16.57
CA GLN A 445 4.52 5.22 16.62
C GLN A 445 4.01 6.23 17.67
N ALA A 446 4.53 6.16 18.90
CA ALA A 446 4.12 7.07 19.97
C ALA A 446 4.44 8.54 19.64
N LEU A 447 5.63 8.81 19.11
CA LEU A 447 6.06 10.16 18.73
C LEU A 447 5.31 10.70 17.49
N ALA A 448 4.98 9.85 16.52
CA ALA A 448 4.19 10.23 15.35
C ALA A 448 2.78 10.69 15.76
N LYS A 449 2.11 9.95 16.64
CA LYS A 449 0.80 10.38 17.18
C LYS A 449 0.91 11.63 18.03
N TYR A 450 1.99 11.79 18.79
CA TYR A 450 2.26 13.03 19.50
C TYR A 450 2.46 14.22 18.53
N ALA A 451 3.15 14.02 17.41
CA ALA A 451 3.34 15.05 16.38
C ALA A 451 2.01 15.46 15.74
N ASN A 452 1.08 14.52 15.51
CA ASN A 452 -0.28 14.85 15.05
C ASN A 452 -1.00 15.80 16.01
N GLN A 453 -0.89 15.56 17.32
CA GLN A 453 -1.49 16.45 18.34
C GLN A 453 -0.83 17.84 18.33
N ILE A 454 0.49 17.92 18.18
CA ILE A 454 1.21 19.20 18.04
C ILE A 454 0.72 19.95 16.80
N PHE A 455 0.56 19.27 15.67
CA PHE A 455 0.04 19.86 14.45
C PHE A 455 -1.37 20.44 14.63
N LEU A 456 -2.29 19.71 15.26
CA LEU A 456 -3.62 20.22 15.55
C LEU A 456 -3.58 21.48 16.44
N LYS A 457 -2.65 21.54 17.41
CA LYS A 457 -2.40 22.75 18.22
C LYS A 457 -1.83 23.91 17.39
N ILE A 458 -0.98 23.64 16.39
CA ILE A 458 -0.50 24.64 15.42
C ILE A 458 -1.70 25.23 14.65
N ILE A 459 -2.58 24.39 14.12
CA ILE A 459 -3.78 24.82 13.39
C ILE A 459 -4.71 25.63 14.30
N GLN A 460 -4.90 25.22 15.56
CA GLN A 460 -5.68 25.99 16.53
C GLN A 460 -5.07 27.37 16.81
N GLY A 461 -3.75 27.43 17.00
CA GLY A 461 -3.01 28.69 17.18
C GLY A 461 -3.13 29.61 15.97
N TYR A 462 -3.05 29.03 14.76
CA TYR A 462 -3.24 29.76 13.49
C TYR A 462 -4.63 30.38 13.41
N LYS A 463 -5.68 29.59 13.67
CA LYS A 463 -7.08 30.05 13.67
C LYS A 463 -7.36 31.12 14.72
N SER A 464 -6.61 31.10 15.82
CA SER A 464 -6.72 32.09 16.91
C SER A 464 -5.79 33.30 16.71
N ASN A 465 -5.09 33.39 15.57
CA ASN A 465 -4.12 34.44 15.26
C ASN A 465 -2.98 34.57 16.29
N ASN A 466 -2.59 33.46 16.94
CA ASN A 466 -1.55 33.43 17.97
C ASN A 466 -0.18 33.07 17.39
N ILE A 467 0.49 34.06 16.81
CA ILE A 467 1.78 33.87 16.12
C ILE A 467 2.89 33.29 17.01
N ASN A 468 2.95 33.67 18.29
CA ASN A 468 3.98 33.19 19.20
C ASN A 468 3.81 31.69 19.47
N GLN A 469 2.57 31.28 19.79
CA GLN A 469 2.25 29.87 19.99
C GLN A 469 2.51 29.04 18.73
N VAL A 470 2.09 29.53 17.57
CA VAL A 470 2.33 28.87 16.29
C VAL A 470 3.83 28.68 16.05
N THR A 471 4.63 29.73 16.19
CA THR A 471 6.07 29.68 15.93
C THR A 471 6.76 28.65 16.83
N THR A 472 6.49 28.68 18.13
CA THR A 472 7.06 27.71 19.09
C THR A 472 6.63 26.27 18.81
N LEU A 473 5.37 26.04 18.43
CA LEU A 473 4.88 24.70 18.12
C LEU A 473 5.43 24.18 16.78
N CYS A 474 5.59 25.04 15.77
CA CYS A 474 6.24 24.68 14.51
C CYS A 474 7.70 24.23 14.74
N GLU A 475 8.46 24.97 15.54
CA GLU A 475 9.83 24.56 15.94
C GLU A 475 9.82 23.23 16.69
N ARG A 476 8.87 23.03 17.61
CA ARG A 476 8.72 21.76 18.33
C ARG A 476 8.41 20.60 17.40
N PHE A 477 7.55 20.79 16.40
CA PHE A 477 7.22 19.78 15.40
C PHE A 477 8.46 19.40 14.58
N LEU A 478 9.22 20.38 14.08
CA LEU A 478 10.44 20.13 13.31
C LEU A 478 11.49 19.39 14.14
N ASN A 479 11.65 19.74 15.42
CA ASN A 479 12.53 19.01 16.33
C ASN A 479 12.11 17.54 16.52
N ILE A 480 10.80 17.25 16.54
CA ILE A 480 10.32 15.86 16.61
C ILE A 480 10.71 15.09 15.33
N VAL A 481 10.60 15.73 14.15
CA VAL A 481 10.99 15.10 12.88
C VAL A 481 12.50 14.79 12.85
N GLU A 482 13.35 15.72 13.29
CA GLU A 482 14.80 15.50 13.38
C GLU A 482 15.17 14.39 14.37
N ASP A 483 14.55 14.38 15.55
CA ASP A 483 14.78 13.35 16.56
C ASP A 483 14.27 11.97 16.13
N LEU A 484 13.16 11.92 15.39
CA LEU A 484 12.67 10.69 14.77
C LEU A 484 13.66 10.17 13.72
N ASP A 485 14.26 11.04 12.90
CA ASP A 485 15.33 10.63 11.96
C ASP A 485 16.50 9.96 12.69
N VAL A 486 16.91 10.51 13.85
CA VAL A 486 17.96 9.92 14.72
C VAL A 486 17.54 8.57 15.29
N LEU A 487 16.30 8.43 15.76
CA LEU A 487 15.76 7.15 16.24
C LEU A 487 15.79 6.08 15.13
N LEU A 488 15.27 6.41 13.96
CA LEU A 488 15.19 5.51 12.81
C LEU A 488 16.59 5.11 12.32
N ALA A 489 17.59 6.00 12.44
CA ALA A 489 18.97 5.71 12.09
C ALA A 489 19.59 4.60 12.96
N SER A 490 19.00 4.28 14.13
CA SER A 490 19.54 3.30 15.09
C SER A 490 19.27 1.84 14.75
N HIS A 491 18.51 1.56 13.68
CA HIS A 491 18.21 0.18 13.27
C HIS A 491 18.13 0.04 11.74
N GLU A 492 18.69 -1.05 11.21
CA GLU A 492 18.84 -1.27 9.75
C GLU A 492 17.51 -1.33 9.00
N GLY A 493 16.45 -1.79 9.66
CA GLY A 493 15.09 -1.86 9.11
C GLY A 493 14.41 -0.52 8.84
N PHE A 494 15.03 0.61 9.20
CA PHE A 494 14.44 1.94 9.05
C PHE A 494 15.35 2.92 8.29
N LEU A 495 16.20 2.43 7.39
CA LEU A 495 17.14 3.25 6.61
C LEU A 495 16.67 3.40 5.16
N LEU A 496 16.75 4.62 4.62
CA LEU A 496 16.48 4.88 3.19
C LEU A 496 17.61 4.34 2.29
N GLY A 497 18.86 4.35 2.76
CA GLY A 497 20.03 3.98 1.97
C GLY A 497 19.93 2.61 1.31
N PRO A 498 19.61 1.52 2.04
CA PRO A 498 19.48 0.18 1.45
C PRO A 498 18.47 0.10 0.30
N TRP A 499 17.36 0.84 0.37
CA TRP A 499 16.36 0.91 -0.71
C TRP A 499 16.94 1.52 -1.99
N LEU A 500 17.59 2.67 -1.89
CA LEU A 500 18.16 3.38 -3.03
C LEU A 500 19.38 2.64 -3.62
N GLU A 501 20.25 2.10 -2.78
CA GLU A 501 21.40 1.32 -3.23
C GLU A 501 20.98 -0.01 -3.86
N SER A 502 19.89 -0.63 -3.38
CA SER A 502 19.32 -1.82 -4.04
C SER A 502 18.79 -1.47 -5.44
N ALA A 503 18.12 -0.34 -5.61
CA ALA A 503 17.63 0.09 -6.93
C ALA A 503 18.79 0.35 -7.91
N LYS A 504 19.81 1.08 -7.48
CA LYS A 504 21.02 1.33 -8.27
C LYS A 504 21.80 0.06 -8.58
N GLY A 505 21.84 -0.90 -7.66
CA GLY A 505 22.50 -2.19 -7.84
C GLY A 505 21.94 -3.02 -9.01
N LEU A 506 20.76 -2.68 -9.53
CA LEU A 506 20.16 -3.30 -10.71
C LEU A 506 20.64 -2.68 -12.03
N ALA A 507 21.25 -1.49 -11.99
CA ALA A 507 21.69 -0.75 -13.17
C ALA A 507 22.96 -1.36 -13.80
N ARG A 508 23.08 -1.23 -15.13
CA ARG A 508 24.28 -1.63 -15.89
C ARG A 508 25.16 -0.46 -16.34
N ASP A 509 24.62 0.75 -16.27
CA ASP A 509 25.28 2.00 -16.64
C ASP A 509 24.72 3.16 -15.81
N HIS A 510 25.31 4.35 -15.98
CA HIS A 510 24.95 5.52 -15.20
C HIS A 510 23.56 6.09 -15.53
N GLU A 511 23.08 5.93 -16.78
CA GLU A 511 21.73 6.39 -17.15
C GLU A 511 20.67 5.52 -16.46
N GLN A 512 20.89 4.21 -16.40
CA GLN A 512 20.04 3.28 -15.64
C GLN A 512 20.11 3.56 -14.15
N GLU A 513 21.28 3.90 -13.62
CA GLU A 513 21.45 4.26 -12.20
C GLU A 513 20.56 5.46 -11.83
N ILE A 514 20.60 6.53 -12.63
CA ILE A 514 19.75 7.71 -12.46
C ILE A 514 18.27 7.33 -12.57
N GLN A 515 17.88 6.58 -13.60
CA GLN A 515 16.48 6.19 -13.82
C GLN A 515 15.95 5.34 -12.67
N TYR A 516 16.72 4.36 -12.19
CA TYR A 516 16.28 3.41 -11.17
C TYR A 516 16.22 4.07 -9.80
N GLU A 517 17.18 4.95 -9.47
CA GLU A 517 17.11 5.75 -8.25
C GLU A 517 15.91 6.73 -8.30
N TRP A 518 15.66 7.39 -9.44
CA TRP A 518 14.46 8.23 -9.61
C TRP A 518 13.17 7.43 -9.43
N ASN A 519 13.08 6.22 -10.00
CA ASN A 519 11.93 5.32 -9.80
C ASN A 519 11.73 4.99 -8.31
N ALA A 520 12.81 4.61 -7.61
CA ALA A 520 12.80 4.23 -6.21
C ALA A 520 12.40 5.39 -5.28
N ARG A 521 12.89 6.60 -5.56
CA ARG A 521 12.52 7.85 -4.86
C ARG A 521 11.07 8.23 -5.15
N THR A 522 10.66 8.14 -6.40
CA THR A 522 9.33 8.55 -6.84
C THR A 522 8.24 7.67 -6.23
N GLN A 523 8.43 6.35 -6.22
CA GLN A 523 7.46 5.41 -5.66
C GLN A 523 7.09 5.73 -4.21
N ILE A 524 8.05 6.13 -3.37
CA ILE A 524 7.82 6.41 -1.95
C ILE A 524 7.46 7.88 -1.63
N THR A 525 7.27 8.74 -2.64
CA THR A 525 6.98 10.17 -2.49
C THR A 525 5.83 10.65 -3.39
N MET A 526 6.08 11.39 -4.49
CA MET A 526 5.03 11.89 -5.39
C MET A 526 4.26 10.78 -6.09
N TRP A 527 4.88 9.61 -6.25
CA TRP A 527 4.33 8.40 -6.86
C TRP A 527 4.02 8.54 -8.36
N PHE A 528 3.14 9.46 -8.78
CA PHE A 528 2.70 9.66 -10.17
C PHE A 528 3.02 11.04 -10.72
N ASP A 529 2.37 11.38 -11.83
CA ASP A 529 2.44 12.69 -12.46
C ASP A 529 1.94 13.83 -11.56
N ASN A 530 2.45 15.02 -11.85
CA ASN A 530 2.10 16.26 -11.19
C ASN A 530 2.22 17.43 -12.18
N THR A 531 1.72 18.60 -11.75
CA THR A 531 1.96 19.88 -12.41
C THR A 531 2.73 20.80 -11.47
N GLU A 532 2.98 22.02 -11.90
CA GLU A 532 3.66 23.01 -11.06
C GLU A 532 2.87 23.35 -9.78
N THR A 533 1.54 23.22 -9.78
CA THR A 533 0.69 23.58 -8.63
C THR A 533 -0.25 22.46 -8.17
N LYS A 534 -0.26 21.30 -8.84
CA LYS A 534 -1.09 20.15 -8.43
C LYS A 534 -0.21 18.93 -8.28
N ALA A 535 -0.20 18.37 -7.07
CA ALA A 535 0.49 17.13 -6.80
C ALA A 535 -0.30 15.93 -7.32
N SER A 536 0.38 14.79 -7.40
CA SER A 536 -0.27 13.52 -7.70
C SER A 536 -1.41 13.24 -6.71
N LEU A 537 -2.46 12.58 -7.22
CA LEU A 537 -3.52 12.00 -6.39
C LEU A 537 -3.03 10.82 -5.56
N LEU A 538 -1.87 10.25 -5.90
CA LEU A 538 -1.20 9.15 -5.19
C LEU A 538 0.02 9.60 -4.39
N ARG A 539 0.20 10.92 -4.21
CA ARG A 539 1.28 11.45 -3.35
C ARG A 539 1.22 10.80 -1.97
N ASP A 540 2.39 10.48 -1.45
CA ASP A 540 2.59 9.88 -0.14
C ASP A 540 1.81 8.55 0.06
N TYR A 541 1.34 7.89 -1.00
CA TYR A 541 0.65 6.60 -0.91
C TYR A 541 1.57 5.54 -0.28
N ALA A 542 2.78 5.39 -0.81
CA ALA A 542 3.80 4.48 -0.29
C ALA A 542 4.79 5.17 0.64
N ASN A 543 4.31 6.07 1.50
CA ASN A 543 5.16 6.79 2.46
C ASN A 543 5.93 5.82 3.38
N LYS A 544 7.05 6.30 3.95
CA LYS A 544 7.94 5.50 4.80
C LYS A 544 8.43 6.33 5.99
N TYR A 545 8.57 5.68 7.14
CA TYR A 545 9.35 6.22 8.25
C TYR A 545 10.78 5.70 8.17
N TRP A 546 11.57 6.30 7.28
CA TRP A 546 12.98 5.97 7.11
C TRP A 546 13.89 7.16 7.44
N SER A 547 14.98 6.87 8.15
CA SER A 547 16.09 7.81 8.35
C SER A 547 16.67 8.24 7.00
N GLY A 548 16.95 9.54 6.87
CA GLY A 548 17.28 10.21 5.63
C GLY A 548 16.04 10.77 4.94
N LEU A 549 14.95 9.99 4.83
CA LEU A 549 13.72 10.45 4.21
C LEU A 549 13.01 11.48 5.11
N LEU A 550 12.96 11.25 6.42
CA LEU A 550 12.39 12.23 7.36
C LEU A 550 13.14 13.55 7.30
N ARG A 551 14.46 13.53 7.51
CA ARG A 551 15.26 14.75 7.55
C ARG A 551 15.37 15.46 6.21
N ASP A 552 15.51 14.74 5.09
CA ASP A 552 15.84 15.37 3.81
C ASP A 552 14.61 15.55 2.88
N TYR A 553 13.44 15.00 3.22
CA TYR A 553 12.20 15.16 2.46
C TYR A 553 11.03 15.68 3.31
N TYR A 554 10.57 14.92 4.31
CA TYR A 554 9.38 15.29 5.07
C TYR A 554 9.56 16.54 5.96
N GLY A 555 10.71 16.66 6.63
CA GLY A 555 11.07 17.84 7.44
C GLY A 555 11.08 19.14 6.63
N PRO A 556 11.77 19.19 5.48
CA PRO A 556 11.74 20.35 4.58
C PRO A 556 10.32 20.68 4.08
N ARG A 557 9.49 19.68 3.75
CA ARG A 557 8.07 19.90 3.39
C ARG A 557 7.29 20.55 4.54
N ALA A 558 7.45 20.06 5.76
CA ALA A 558 6.86 20.64 6.97
C ALA A 558 7.31 22.10 7.17
N ALA A 559 8.61 22.36 7.02
CA ALA A 559 9.18 23.70 7.16
C ALA A 559 8.60 24.69 6.14
N ILE A 560 8.40 24.26 4.89
CA ILE A 560 7.73 25.06 3.86
C ILE A 560 6.28 25.38 4.28
N TYR A 561 5.51 24.39 4.74
CA TYR A 561 4.15 24.63 5.23
C TYR A 561 4.12 25.66 6.37
N PHE A 562 4.96 25.49 7.38
CA PHE A 562 5.03 26.40 8.53
C PHE A 562 5.52 27.80 8.17
N LYS A 563 6.45 27.92 7.22
CA LYS A 563 6.88 29.22 6.66
C LYS A 563 5.70 29.99 6.07
N HIS A 564 4.87 29.34 5.24
CA HIS A 564 3.70 29.98 4.63
C HIS A 564 2.64 30.32 5.68
N LEU A 565 2.42 29.44 6.66
CA LEU A 565 1.48 29.66 7.75
C LEU A 565 1.88 30.86 8.63
N ILE A 566 3.15 30.97 9.03
CA ILE A 566 3.66 32.11 9.81
C ILE A 566 3.67 33.40 8.98
N SER A 567 4.02 33.32 7.68
CA SER A 567 4.00 34.47 6.77
C SER A 567 2.59 35.06 6.65
N SER A 568 1.58 34.20 6.49
CA SER A 568 0.16 34.59 6.46
C SER A 568 -0.23 35.36 7.74
N LEU A 569 0.14 34.87 8.93
CA LEU A 569 -0.12 35.57 10.19
C LEU A 569 0.60 36.92 10.30
N LYS A 570 1.88 36.99 9.91
CA LYS A 570 2.70 38.22 10.00
C LYS A 570 2.17 39.33 9.09
N LYS A 571 1.72 38.97 7.88
CA LYS A 571 1.19 39.91 6.90
C LYS A 571 -0.29 40.20 7.08
N ASN A 572 -0.99 39.38 7.89
CA ASN A 572 -2.44 39.39 8.00
C ASN A 572 -3.12 39.18 6.62
N GLU A 573 -2.57 38.24 5.85
CA GLU A 573 -3.04 37.83 4.53
C GLU A 573 -3.50 36.36 4.57
N PRO A 574 -4.40 35.91 3.67
CA PRO A 574 -4.76 34.49 3.55
C PRO A 574 -3.54 33.59 3.34
N PHE A 575 -3.65 32.32 3.71
CA PHE A 575 -2.63 31.33 3.38
C PHE A 575 -2.48 31.23 1.86
N ALA A 576 -1.25 31.37 1.35
CA ALA A 576 -0.98 31.38 -0.08
C ALA A 576 -0.89 29.94 -0.62
N LEU A 577 -2.02 29.24 -0.69
CA LEU A 577 -2.08 27.80 -1.00
C LEU A 577 -1.38 27.44 -2.31
N GLU A 578 -1.58 28.19 -3.40
CA GLU A 578 -0.92 27.90 -4.69
C GLU A 578 0.59 28.10 -4.64
N GLU A 579 1.08 29.14 -3.95
CA GLU A 579 2.51 29.39 -3.82
C GLU A 579 3.18 28.37 -2.91
N TRP A 580 2.49 27.95 -1.84
CA TRP A 580 2.91 26.82 -1.03
C TRP A 580 3.00 25.53 -1.87
N ARG A 581 1.96 25.23 -2.66
CA ARG A 581 1.93 24.09 -3.59
C ARG A 581 3.12 24.09 -4.54
N ARG A 582 3.37 25.22 -5.19
CA ARG A 582 4.52 25.42 -6.10
C ARG A 582 5.85 25.10 -5.41
N GLU A 583 6.05 25.58 -4.19
CA GLU A 583 7.30 25.40 -3.46
C GLU A 583 7.53 23.95 -3.03
N TRP A 584 6.53 23.28 -2.45
CA TRP A 584 6.72 21.90 -1.95
C TRP A 584 6.72 20.85 -3.08
N ILE A 585 5.98 21.08 -4.16
CA ILE A 585 6.03 20.22 -5.36
C ILE A 585 7.40 20.33 -6.02
N SER A 586 7.93 21.55 -6.17
CA SER A 586 9.30 21.77 -6.67
C SER A 586 10.33 21.07 -5.80
N LEU A 587 10.22 21.18 -4.46
CA LEU A 587 11.09 20.44 -3.54
C LEU A 587 11.02 18.93 -3.79
N THR A 588 9.83 18.37 -3.99
CA THR A 588 9.65 16.94 -4.22
C THR A 588 10.30 16.50 -5.54
N ASN A 589 10.04 17.21 -6.64
CA ASN A 589 10.61 16.89 -7.94
C ASN A 589 12.15 16.98 -7.93
N ASN A 590 12.70 17.98 -7.22
CA ASN A 590 14.14 18.12 -7.04
C ASN A 590 14.72 16.97 -6.22
N TRP A 591 14.07 16.60 -5.11
CA TRP A 591 14.52 15.49 -4.25
C TRP A 591 14.48 14.14 -4.99
N GLN A 592 13.49 13.92 -5.86
CA GLN A 592 13.38 12.71 -6.69
C GLN A 592 14.46 12.63 -7.76
N SER A 593 14.91 13.78 -8.26
CA SER A 593 15.95 13.88 -9.30
C SER A 593 17.37 13.97 -8.73
N ASP A 594 17.50 14.08 -7.40
CA ASP A 594 18.78 14.09 -6.69
C ASP A 594 19.36 12.66 -6.60
N MET A 595 20.67 12.56 -6.51
CA MET A 595 21.47 11.34 -6.33
C MET A 595 22.22 11.34 -4.98
N LYS A 596 21.74 12.13 -4.00
CA LYS A 596 22.31 12.17 -2.65
C LYS A 596 22.38 10.76 -2.05
N VAL A 597 23.59 10.36 -1.65
CA VAL A 597 23.84 9.07 -1.00
C VAL A 597 23.41 9.13 0.48
N PHE A 598 22.77 8.05 0.93
CA PHE A 598 22.34 7.85 2.31
C PHE A 598 23.08 6.67 2.95
N THR A 599 23.24 6.68 4.28
CA THR A 599 23.90 5.57 4.99
C THR A 599 23.11 4.27 4.83
N THR A 600 23.83 3.18 4.62
CA THR A 600 23.30 1.80 4.61
C THR A 600 23.53 1.06 5.92
N THR A 601 24.14 1.73 6.90
CA THR A 601 24.48 1.16 8.21
C THR A 601 23.82 1.94 9.32
N ALA A 602 23.28 1.22 10.29
CA ALA A 602 22.66 1.80 11.47
C ALA A 602 23.71 2.42 12.40
N THR A 603 23.34 3.51 13.08
CA THR A 603 24.20 4.19 14.05
C THR A 603 23.40 4.66 15.26
N GLY A 604 24.05 4.67 16.43
CA GLY A 604 23.40 5.05 17.69
C GLY A 604 22.87 3.85 18.47
N ASP A 605 22.52 4.10 19.74
CA ASP A 605 22.00 3.09 20.65
C ASP A 605 20.48 3.24 20.79
N THR A 606 19.74 2.30 20.23
CA THR A 606 18.27 2.34 20.16
C THR A 606 17.62 2.56 21.52
N LEU A 607 18.08 1.86 22.56
CA LEU A 607 17.47 1.92 23.89
C LEU A 607 17.68 3.29 24.55
N ASN A 608 18.91 3.80 24.53
CA ASN A 608 19.23 5.11 25.09
C ASN A 608 18.57 6.25 24.32
N ILE A 609 18.51 6.17 22.99
CA ILE A 609 17.79 7.15 22.17
C ILE A 609 16.30 7.13 22.54
N SER A 610 15.67 5.96 22.58
CA SER A 610 14.24 5.83 22.92
C SER A 610 13.93 6.36 24.32
N ARG A 611 14.80 6.08 25.32
CA ARG A 611 14.69 6.65 26.68
C ARG A 611 14.78 8.17 26.66
N ALA A 612 15.74 8.74 25.94
CA ALA A 612 15.91 10.18 25.84
C ALA A 612 14.69 10.86 25.21
N LEU A 613 14.13 10.28 24.14
CA LEU A 613 12.96 10.81 23.46
C LEU A 613 11.68 10.69 24.30
N TYR A 614 11.48 9.56 24.99
CA TYR A 614 10.38 9.40 25.94
C TYR A 614 10.44 10.47 27.03
N ILE A 615 11.61 10.73 27.63
CA ILE A 615 11.78 11.80 28.64
C ILE A 615 11.51 13.18 28.05
N LYS A 616 11.97 13.43 26.82
CA LYS A 616 11.84 14.74 26.14
C LYS A 616 10.40 15.07 25.78
N TYR A 617 9.60 14.09 25.35
CA TYR A 617 8.29 14.34 24.74
C TYR A 617 7.10 13.72 25.46
N LEU A 618 7.24 12.52 26.03
CA LEU A 618 6.11 11.66 26.41
C LEU A 618 5.90 11.56 27.93
N ARG A 619 6.97 11.57 28.74
CA ARG A 619 6.91 11.39 30.21
C ARG A 619 5.93 12.31 30.94
N ASN A 620 5.76 13.52 30.43
CA ASN A 620 4.93 14.57 31.02
C ASN A 620 3.77 14.96 30.10
N ALA A 621 3.43 14.14 29.09
CA ALA A 621 2.38 14.46 28.13
C ALA A 621 1.07 14.85 28.82
N ASP A 622 0.73 14.21 29.94
CA ASP A 622 -0.44 14.48 30.80
C ASP A 622 -0.46 15.90 31.40
N SER A 623 0.71 16.46 31.71
CA SER A 623 0.82 17.75 32.40
C SER A 623 0.73 18.97 31.46
N LEU A 624 0.73 18.77 30.14
CA LEU A 624 0.66 19.83 29.12
C LEU A 624 -0.78 20.18 28.69
N GLY A 625 -1.77 19.86 29.53
CA GLY A 625 -3.19 20.15 29.30
C GLY A 625 -3.87 19.10 28.42
N LEU A 626 -3.99 17.87 28.95
CA LEU A 626 -4.77 16.77 28.37
C LEU A 626 -6.21 16.70 28.92
N ASP A 627 -6.86 17.84 29.17
CA ASP A 627 -8.31 17.85 29.41
C ASP A 627 -9.04 18.05 28.08
N GLY A 628 -9.67 17.00 27.57
CA GLY A 628 -10.64 17.16 26.48
C GLY A 628 -10.90 15.98 25.56
N MET A 629 -10.75 14.73 25.98
CA MET A 629 -11.43 13.61 25.33
C MET A 629 -11.84 12.57 26.38
N ASP A 630 -12.73 12.97 27.29
CA ASP A 630 -13.43 11.99 28.10
C ASP A 630 -14.63 11.43 27.32
N SER A 631 -14.59 10.11 27.23
CA SER A 631 -15.56 9.22 26.61
C SER A 631 -17.00 9.41 27.15
N PHE A 632 -17.96 9.29 26.23
CA PHE A 632 -19.38 8.94 26.42
C PHE A 632 -20.10 9.43 27.69
N GLY A 633 -20.92 10.47 27.48
CA GLY A 633 -21.88 10.95 28.47
C GLY A 633 -22.81 9.85 28.99
N LYS A 634 -22.75 9.62 30.30
CA LYS A 634 -23.89 9.17 31.09
C LYS A 634 -24.31 10.31 32.02
N PRO A 635 -25.56 10.78 31.99
CA PRO A 635 -26.03 11.70 33.00
C PRO A 635 -26.25 10.92 34.30
N ALA A 636 -25.52 11.31 35.34
CA ALA A 636 -25.85 10.96 36.70
C ALA A 636 -27.07 11.79 37.14
N SER A 637 -28.14 11.13 37.58
CA SER A 637 -29.14 11.73 38.45
C SER A 637 -29.48 10.75 39.58
N LEU A 638 -29.57 11.30 40.78
CA LEU A 638 -30.12 10.71 42.01
C LEU A 638 -31.44 9.96 41.79
#